data_AF-A0ABD3RRD3-F1
#
_entry.id   AF-A0ABD3RRD3-F1
#
_cell.length_a   1.000
_cell.length_b   1.000
_cell.length_c   1.000
_cell.angle_alpha   90.00
_cell.angle_beta   90.00
_cell.angle_gamma   90.00
#
_symmetry.space_group_name_H-M   'P 1'
#
loop_
_entity.id
_entity.type
_entity.pdbx_description
1 polymer ?
#
loop_
_entity_poly.entity_id
_entity_poly.type
_entity_poly.pdbx_seq_one_letter_code
_entity_poly.pdbx_strand_id
1 'polypeptide(L)'
;MKNEIGDIEDMKSNPSSNSAIANRKKLFAVGLGTFLAVVALGLYIGLWVGLGGKAGVVWNGCNAPCDDVTGICTYTVRVDLHASEFGMYNFVECPDAGNMPDIGMEVGRTYRFVQADITNYFHPLGFAYGSDGALSGNREIEDTSLLSYQLNGEVISMEGEYVPQFGHPIEEWATNGEYYVDVTLPVNFKHARDRDLFYFCHIHRYLGGRIKITRKGRLLHPANLPPIATSPPMPSSYDRECGTFGLVVQGEMTWHHNMPGDFRTPHPECPVTFVCEEGKSRFATCLDAINCHMFNGMTTNEHHGEKALFIHQMIPHHQNAVNMAKSLMSTWDYECDIGDPSVDQATIECTMTNLLHSIVNGQNAQVQTMRDLLESNGWPEFDNCDRPVEGSAVSVDGVSEYIDMDVSRYDESPTNSTGVTTASANTTEQDTGSSVVVNETEICRASCSNETGAEVCTFTAKFDIFASDLGACAFYFDECGIDNPFPTIGIEVGKTYVFVQEDITNWYHPLGFSYHPDGAHADMPEVEEGDYLRYMMNGEIVDLEVAYKPLFFHSPDQWTGYGKFSVGLKFDKDYDQDLFYFCHILYAMSGRIKLLTNDVPIQASNTPNITYSHPEPSDYDMSCGTYGLSPFQLPHPECPESFVCNKTSTFSGCIETMNCFMMAGMTTRTANAEVFGDVELFLHQMIPHHINAVNMAKALLKTDTVDCPSLVLSAGKDTSADCLLEAMLRDIIGSQNYQIQIMYRLLNDGGFPKTNDCVVDIGAE
;
A
#
# COMPACT_ATOMS: atom_id res chain seq x y z
N MET A 1 29.91 55.78 13.97
CA MET A 1 31.24 56.44 13.91
C MET A 1 32.03 55.81 12.76
N LYS A 2 33.10 56.48 12.31
CA LYS A 2 34.19 56.05 11.41
C LYS A 2 34.52 54.54 11.34
N ASN A 3 35.09 53.92 10.31
CA ASN A 3 35.58 54.24 8.92
C ASN A 3 35.99 52.85 8.29
N GLU A 4 36.33 52.56 7.02
CA GLU A 4 36.32 53.16 5.64
C GLU A 4 36.50 51.93 4.66
N ILE A 5 35.68 51.72 3.61
CA ILE A 5 35.83 52.12 2.18
C ILE A 5 36.96 51.39 1.39
N GLY A 6 36.64 50.90 0.17
CA GLY A 6 37.54 50.23 -0.81
C GLY A 6 36.98 48.88 -1.32
N ASP A 7 36.36 48.68 -2.50
CA ASP A 7 36.52 49.20 -3.88
C ASP A 7 37.84 48.76 -4.56
N ILE A 8 37.93 48.32 -5.84
CA ILE A 8 36.97 48.32 -6.99
C ILE A 8 37.46 47.36 -8.15
N GLU A 9 36.54 46.85 -9.01
CA GLU A 9 36.68 46.39 -10.46
C GLU A 9 37.89 45.51 -10.93
N ASP A 10 38.04 45.02 -12.18
CA ASP A 10 37.24 44.20 -13.16
C ASP A 10 38.36 43.40 -13.99
N MET A 11 38.26 42.69 -15.12
CA MET A 11 37.29 42.51 -16.21
C MET A 11 37.43 41.16 -16.95
N LYS A 12 36.31 40.68 -17.49
CA LYS A 12 36.08 39.68 -18.55
C LYS A 12 37.25 39.40 -19.52
N SER A 13 37.44 38.13 -19.92
CA SER A 13 37.04 37.66 -21.29
C SER A 13 37.46 36.21 -21.63
N ASN A 14 36.57 35.51 -22.34
CA ASN A 14 36.77 34.25 -23.09
C ASN A 14 37.24 34.59 -24.56
N PRO A 15 37.45 33.69 -25.56
CA PRO A 15 37.28 32.23 -25.59
C PRO A 15 38.29 31.39 -26.44
N SER A 16 37.99 30.08 -26.55
CA SER A 16 38.02 29.26 -27.80
C SER A 16 39.30 28.55 -28.33
N SER A 17 39.25 27.20 -28.25
CA SER A 17 39.28 26.25 -29.40
C SER A 17 40.59 25.64 -29.98
N ASN A 18 40.39 24.41 -30.51
CA ASN A 18 41.00 23.80 -31.71
C ASN A 18 42.44 23.21 -31.72
N SER A 19 42.49 21.91 -31.39
CA SER A 19 42.83 20.80 -32.32
C SER A 19 44.24 20.60 -32.94
N ALA A 20 44.89 19.52 -32.48
CA ALA A 20 45.36 18.36 -33.29
C ALA A 20 46.73 18.37 -34.06
N ILE A 21 47.07 17.15 -34.54
CA ILE A 21 48.11 16.75 -35.54
C ILE A 21 49.59 16.59 -35.08
N ALA A 22 49.85 15.46 -34.40
CA ALA A 22 50.76 14.34 -34.75
C ALA A 22 52.16 14.50 -35.44
N ASN A 23 53.05 13.54 -35.08
CA ASN A 23 54.12 12.83 -35.86
C ASN A 23 55.64 13.08 -35.62
N ARG A 24 56.30 11.99 -35.15
CA ARG A 24 57.56 11.34 -35.66
C ARG A 24 59.00 11.75 -35.23
N LYS A 25 59.61 10.78 -34.50
CA LYS A 25 60.88 10.03 -34.78
C LYS A 25 62.29 10.65 -34.56
N LYS A 26 62.96 10.11 -33.52
CA LYS A 26 64.29 9.43 -33.48
C LYS A 26 65.58 10.08 -34.05
N LEU A 27 66.55 10.32 -33.15
CA LEU A 27 67.96 9.88 -33.22
C LEU A 27 68.31 9.21 -31.84
N PHE A 28 69.06 8.10 -31.69
CA PHE A 28 70.49 7.80 -31.95
C PHE A 28 71.48 8.59 -31.05
N ALA A 29 72.49 8.02 -30.37
CA ALA A 29 72.97 6.62 -30.27
C ALA A 29 73.96 6.38 -29.07
N VAL A 30 74.19 5.10 -28.66
CA VAL A 30 75.38 4.53 -27.92
C VAL A 30 75.73 5.15 -26.55
N GLY A 31 76.06 4.44 -25.45
CA GLY A 31 76.32 3.02 -25.11
C GLY A 31 76.70 2.97 -23.59
N LEU A 32 77.40 2.00 -22.98
CA LEU A 32 77.89 0.66 -23.35
C LEU A 32 78.35 -0.06 -22.03
N GLY A 33 78.11 -1.37 -21.83
CA GLY A 33 78.64 -2.12 -20.67
C GLY A 33 78.20 -3.60 -20.59
N THR A 34 79.13 -4.52 -20.30
CA THR A 34 78.96 -5.99 -20.25
C THR A 34 78.89 -6.52 -18.80
N PHE A 35 78.41 -7.73 -18.46
CA PHE A 35 78.84 -9.07 -18.90
C PHE A 35 77.81 -10.22 -18.64
N LEU A 36 78.08 -11.40 -19.24
CA LEU A 36 77.41 -12.72 -19.09
C LEU A 36 77.93 -13.51 -17.85
N ALA A 37 77.44 -14.69 -17.40
CA ALA A 37 76.19 -15.49 -17.48
C ALA A 37 76.40 -16.80 -16.64
N VAL A 38 75.41 -17.72 -16.52
CA VAL A 38 75.52 -19.22 -16.41
C VAL A 38 74.17 -19.86 -15.94
N VAL A 39 73.95 -21.16 -16.23
CA VAL A 39 72.68 -21.91 -16.01
C VAL A 39 72.94 -23.34 -15.48
N ALA A 40 71.96 -23.91 -14.76
CA ALA A 40 71.65 -25.34 -14.54
C ALA A 40 71.90 -26.02 -13.15
N LEU A 41 70.77 -26.44 -12.54
CA LEU A 41 70.47 -27.64 -11.71
C LEU A 41 71.23 -27.98 -10.41
N GLY A 42 70.41 -28.24 -9.37
CA GLY A 42 70.70 -29.07 -8.19
C GLY A 42 69.37 -29.49 -7.53
N LEU A 43 69.27 -30.69 -6.94
CA LEU A 43 67.98 -31.28 -6.51
C LEU A 43 67.92 -31.63 -5.00
N TYR A 44 66.72 -31.44 -4.43
CA TYR A 44 66.09 -32.24 -3.35
C TYR A 44 66.41 -32.07 -1.84
N ILE A 45 65.30 -31.92 -1.10
CA ILE A 45 64.99 -32.28 0.30
C ILE A 45 65.63 -31.50 1.48
N GLY A 46 64.73 -30.86 2.25
CA GLY A 46 64.87 -30.47 3.65
C GLY A 46 63.49 -30.04 4.17
N LEU A 47 62.92 -30.73 5.16
CA LEU A 47 61.52 -30.55 5.62
C LEU A 47 61.45 -30.17 7.11
N TRP A 48 60.24 -29.83 7.58
CA TRP A 48 59.83 -29.36 8.92
C TRP A 48 60.04 -27.86 9.16
N VAL A 49 59.01 -26.99 9.27
CA VAL A 49 57.70 -26.96 9.99
C VAL A 49 57.82 -26.21 11.33
N GLY A 50 57.10 -25.09 11.44
CA GLY A 50 57.02 -24.27 12.65
C GLY A 50 55.96 -23.16 12.57
N LEU A 51 54.73 -23.47 12.99
CA LEU A 51 53.69 -22.51 13.42
C LEU A 51 53.33 -21.34 12.46
N GLY A 52 53.26 -21.62 11.15
CA GLY A 52 52.58 -20.74 10.18
C GLY A 52 51.05 -20.78 10.32
N GLY A 53 50.51 -20.31 11.44
CA GLY A 53 49.07 -20.21 11.64
C GLY A 53 48.44 -19.19 10.70
N LYS A 54 47.41 -19.57 9.93
CA LYS A 54 46.64 -18.63 9.10
C LYS A 54 46.08 -17.52 10.00
N ALA A 55 46.51 -16.27 9.79
CA ALA A 55 45.86 -15.12 10.37
C ALA A 55 44.46 -15.01 9.75
N GLY A 56 43.43 -15.37 10.51
CA GLY A 56 42.04 -15.19 10.09
C GLY A 56 41.73 -13.70 9.98
N VAL A 57 40.97 -13.33 8.95
CA VAL A 57 40.52 -11.95 8.73
C VAL A 57 39.72 -11.49 9.95
N VAL A 58 40.06 -10.33 10.50
CA VAL A 58 39.34 -9.72 11.62
C VAL A 58 38.08 -9.06 11.06
N TRP A 59 36.96 -9.20 11.77
CA TRP A 59 35.72 -8.52 11.43
C TRP A 59 35.74 -7.09 11.99
N ASN A 60 35.56 -6.11 11.10
CA ASN A 60 35.59 -4.68 11.42
C ASN A 60 34.32 -3.94 10.95
N GLY A 61 33.27 -4.66 10.54
CA GLY A 61 31.99 -4.06 10.13
C GLY A 61 31.04 -3.84 11.32
N CYS A 62 29.73 -3.79 11.04
CA CYS A 62 28.70 -3.61 12.06
C CYS A 62 28.75 -4.72 13.14
N ASN A 63 28.57 -4.34 14.41
CA ASN A 63 28.51 -5.24 15.57
C ASN A 63 27.59 -4.66 16.63
N ALA A 64 26.62 -5.45 17.09
CA ALA A 64 25.79 -5.13 18.26
C ALA A 64 26.64 -4.95 19.53
N PRO A 65 26.29 -4.00 20.43
CA PRO A 65 26.70 -4.05 21.82
C PRO A 65 26.11 -5.29 22.49
N CYS A 66 26.80 -5.79 23.52
CA CYS A 66 26.35 -6.94 24.29
C CYS A 66 26.23 -6.56 25.76
N ASP A 67 25.15 -6.97 26.40
CA ASP A 67 24.92 -6.76 27.82
C ASP A 67 25.77 -7.75 28.64
N ASP A 68 26.57 -7.22 29.58
CA ASP A 68 27.53 -7.99 30.39
C ASP A 68 26.87 -8.91 31.43
N VAL A 69 25.55 -8.82 31.66
CA VAL A 69 24.81 -9.55 32.70
C VAL A 69 24.03 -10.73 32.11
N THR A 70 23.36 -10.51 30.99
CA THR A 70 22.56 -11.49 30.23
C THR A 70 23.39 -12.22 29.17
N GLY A 71 24.42 -11.56 28.62
CA GLY A 71 25.23 -12.07 27.51
C GLY A 71 24.58 -11.96 26.13
N ILE A 72 23.39 -11.34 26.04
CA ILE A 72 22.66 -11.08 24.78
C ILE A 72 23.26 -9.83 24.11
N CYS A 73 23.31 -9.82 22.78
CA CYS A 73 23.73 -8.67 21.98
C CYS A 73 22.55 -8.11 21.17
N THR A 74 22.27 -6.81 21.24
CA THR A 74 21.04 -6.24 20.67
C THR A 74 21.31 -5.45 19.39
N TYR A 75 20.48 -5.67 18.37
CA TYR A 75 20.33 -4.86 17.18
C TYR A 75 18.93 -4.23 17.17
N THR A 76 18.83 -2.92 17.03
CA THR A 76 17.56 -2.20 16.91
C THR A 76 17.31 -1.90 15.44
N VAL A 77 16.27 -2.49 14.89
CA VAL A 77 15.98 -2.49 13.45
C VAL A 77 15.17 -1.25 13.07
N ARG A 78 15.47 -0.67 11.91
CA ARG A 78 14.72 0.43 11.27
C ARG A 78 14.61 0.18 9.77
N VAL A 79 13.67 0.84 9.10
CA VAL A 79 13.61 0.90 7.64
C VAL A 79 13.76 2.36 7.19
N ASP A 80 14.79 2.64 6.39
CA ASP A 80 14.89 3.89 5.65
C ASP A 80 14.04 3.74 4.37
N LEU A 81 12.83 4.31 4.38
CA LEU A 81 11.89 4.25 3.27
C LEU A 81 12.39 5.01 2.03
N HIS A 82 13.26 6.01 2.20
CA HIS A 82 13.81 6.85 1.13
C HIS A 82 15.11 6.27 0.52
N ALA A 83 15.65 5.19 1.11
CA ALA A 83 16.86 4.52 0.63
C ALA A 83 16.74 3.91 -0.78
N SER A 84 15.54 3.46 -1.17
CA SER A 84 15.26 2.78 -2.42
C SER A 84 13.77 2.84 -2.79
N GLU A 85 13.42 2.27 -3.96
CA GLU A 85 12.05 1.97 -4.37
C GLU A 85 11.19 1.40 -3.23
N PHE A 86 11.72 0.39 -2.52
CA PHE A 86 11.06 -0.32 -1.43
C PHE A 86 11.55 0.11 -0.03
N GLY A 87 12.50 1.03 0.05
CA GLY A 87 13.27 1.30 1.27
C GLY A 87 14.42 0.29 1.50
N MET A 88 15.06 0.34 2.67
CA MET A 88 16.11 -0.58 3.10
C MET A 88 16.21 -0.67 4.63
N TYR A 89 16.53 -1.84 5.19
CA TYR A 89 16.83 -1.98 6.61
C TYR A 89 18.10 -1.20 7.04
N ASN A 90 18.06 -0.64 8.24
CA ASN A 90 19.17 0.02 8.95
C ASN A 90 19.20 -0.50 10.41
N PHE A 91 20.34 -0.33 11.11
CA PHE A 91 20.47 -0.68 12.53
C PHE A 91 21.05 0.49 13.32
N VAL A 92 20.37 0.88 14.41
CA VAL A 92 20.69 2.07 15.21
C VAL A 92 22.11 2.02 15.79
N GLU A 93 22.64 0.83 16.04
CA GLU A 93 23.98 0.61 16.60
C GLU A 93 25.11 0.80 15.56
N CYS A 94 24.77 0.96 14.28
CA CYS A 94 25.71 0.96 13.15
C CYS A 94 25.49 2.11 12.14
N PRO A 95 25.35 3.39 12.56
CA PRO A 95 25.03 4.50 11.65
C PRO A 95 26.06 4.71 10.54
N ASP A 96 27.36 4.51 10.84
CA ASP A 96 28.45 4.62 9.85
C ASP A 96 28.44 3.50 8.79
N ALA A 97 27.63 2.44 8.97
CA ALA A 97 27.57 1.31 8.03
C ALA A 97 26.61 1.57 6.85
N GLY A 98 25.74 2.57 6.95
CA GLY A 98 24.72 2.89 5.95
C GLY A 98 23.59 1.86 5.90
N ASN A 99 22.79 1.93 4.84
CA ASN A 99 21.62 1.09 4.63
C ASN A 99 21.99 -0.30 4.10
N MET A 100 21.21 -1.31 4.48
CA MET A 100 21.42 -2.74 4.20
C MET A 100 22.84 -3.25 4.56
N PRO A 101 23.38 -2.97 5.78
CA PRO A 101 24.78 -3.25 6.10
C PRO A 101 25.08 -4.75 6.30
N ASP A 102 26.30 -5.17 5.97
CA ASP A 102 26.85 -6.46 6.43
C ASP A 102 27.02 -6.42 7.97
N ILE A 103 26.30 -7.25 8.72
CA ILE A 103 26.33 -7.31 10.20
C ILE A 103 27.14 -8.49 10.75
N GLY A 104 27.74 -8.32 11.93
CA GLY A 104 28.55 -9.36 12.58
C GLY A 104 27.78 -10.17 13.62
N MET A 105 27.98 -11.49 13.63
CA MET A 105 27.52 -12.37 14.71
C MET A 105 28.60 -13.36 15.14
N GLU A 106 28.79 -13.56 16.46
CA GLU A 106 29.75 -14.51 17.03
C GLU A 106 29.08 -15.83 17.44
N VAL A 107 29.66 -16.96 17.02
CA VAL A 107 29.20 -18.30 17.43
C VAL A 107 29.44 -18.57 18.92
N GLY A 108 28.40 -18.97 19.62
CA GLY A 108 28.34 -19.12 21.08
C GLY A 108 27.62 -17.97 21.80
N ARG A 109 26.91 -17.10 21.07
CA ARG A 109 26.06 -16.02 21.62
C ARG A 109 24.65 -16.07 21.04
N THR A 110 23.76 -15.35 21.71
CA THR A 110 22.42 -14.99 21.26
C THR A 110 22.40 -13.51 20.90
N TYR A 111 21.76 -13.17 19.78
CA TYR A 111 21.53 -11.80 19.34
C TYR A 111 20.03 -11.54 19.31
N ARG A 112 19.59 -10.40 19.83
CA ARG A 112 18.20 -9.95 19.80
C ARG A 112 18.04 -8.88 18.73
N PHE A 113 17.07 -9.04 17.84
CA PHE A 113 16.68 -8.05 16.86
C PHE A 113 15.35 -7.44 17.29
N VAL A 114 15.31 -6.14 17.57
CA VAL A 114 14.11 -5.44 18.09
C VAL A 114 13.46 -4.66 16.95
N GLN A 115 12.17 -4.88 16.72
CA GLN A 115 11.36 -4.25 15.67
C GLN A 115 10.26 -3.33 16.23
N ALA A 116 10.58 -2.59 17.30
CA ALA A 116 9.66 -1.66 17.96
C ALA A 116 9.63 -0.24 17.35
N ASP A 117 10.46 0.04 16.34
CA ASP A 117 10.47 1.33 15.66
C ASP A 117 9.41 1.35 14.54
N ILE A 118 8.63 2.44 14.44
CA ILE A 118 7.47 2.57 13.53
C ILE A 118 7.77 2.29 12.06
N THR A 119 9.02 2.48 11.63
CA THR A 119 9.47 2.14 10.28
C THR A 119 9.43 0.63 9.98
N ASN A 120 9.37 -0.23 10.99
CA ASN A 120 9.21 -1.68 10.84
C ASN A 120 7.75 -2.11 10.59
N TYR A 121 6.76 -1.21 10.65
CA TYR A 121 5.39 -1.54 10.28
C TYR A 121 5.37 -2.17 8.88
N PHE A 122 4.59 -3.24 8.67
CA PHE A 122 4.58 -4.05 7.44
C PHE A 122 5.92 -4.70 7.02
N HIS A 123 6.97 -4.65 7.87
CA HIS A 123 8.31 -5.16 7.57
C HIS A 123 8.79 -6.26 8.56
N PRO A 124 8.13 -7.44 8.65
CA PRO A 124 8.57 -8.53 9.52
C PRO A 124 9.93 -9.12 9.12
N LEU A 125 10.85 -9.25 10.08
CA LEU A 125 12.22 -9.71 9.86
C LEU A 125 12.34 -11.25 9.79
N GLY A 126 12.83 -11.75 8.65
CA GLY A 126 13.19 -13.15 8.41
C GLY A 126 14.69 -13.41 8.39
N PHE A 127 15.08 -14.68 8.56
CA PHE A 127 16.48 -15.13 8.47
C PHE A 127 16.66 -16.33 7.53
N ALA A 128 17.64 -16.27 6.63
CA ALA A 128 17.80 -17.25 5.54
C ALA A 128 19.25 -17.61 5.19
N TYR A 129 19.39 -18.67 4.37
CA TYR A 129 20.66 -19.16 3.83
C TYR A 129 21.03 -18.56 2.45
N GLY A 130 20.23 -17.62 1.94
CA GLY A 130 20.41 -16.82 0.72
C GLY A 130 19.66 -15.49 0.85
N SER A 131 19.81 -14.57 -0.11
CA SER A 131 19.08 -13.29 -0.09
C SER A 131 17.57 -13.49 -0.22
N ASP A 132 16.80 -12.56 0.34
CA ASP A 132 15.33 -12.45 0.20
C ASP A 132 14.50 -13.68 0.63
N GLY A 133 15.11 -14.65 1.33
CA GLY A 133 14.41 -15.80 1.92
C GLY A 133 13.49 -16.56 0.95
N ALA A 134 12.30 -16.93 1.43
CA ALA A 134 11.29 -17.63 0.63
C ALA A 134 10.88 -16.85 -0.64
N LEU A 135 10.90 -15.50 -0.60
CA LEU A 135 10.52 -14.64 -1.73
C LEU A 135 11.48 -14.76 -2.93
N SER A 136 12.72 -15.24 -2.72
CA SER A 136 13.64 -15.63 -3.81
C SER A 136 13.87 -17.16 -3.85
N GLY A 137 12.95 -17.95 -3.31
CA GLY A 137 13.02 -19.42 -3.25
C GLY A 137 14.19 -19.96 -2.41
N ASN A 138 14.82 -19.11 -1.61
CA ASN A 138 15.94 -19.48 -0.74
C ASN A 138 15.44 -20.08 0.56
N ARG A 139 16.14 -21.10 1.06
CA ARG A 139 15.76 -21.75 2.31
C ARG A 139 15.98 -20.83 3.53
N GLU A 140 14.98 -20.79 4.40
CA GLU A 140 14.95 -20.04 5.66
C GLU A 140 15.52 -20.82 6.86
N ILE A 141 15.57 -20.18 8.03
CA ILE A 141 16.11 -20.74 9.27
C ILE A 141 14.97 -21.06 10.25
N GLU A 142 14.14 -22.05 9.89
CA GLU A 142 13.00 -22.52 10.71
C GLU A 142 13.41 -23.28 12.00
N ASP A 143 14.71 -23.47 12.25
CA ASP A 143 15.20 -24.27 13.38
C ASP A 143 15.03 -23.52 14.70
N THR A 144 14.05 -23.93 15.51
CA THR A 144 13.71 -23.31 16.80
C THR A 144 14.79 -23.48 17.89
N SER A 145 15.89 -24.18 17.61
CA SER A 145 17.11 -24.14 18.44
C SER A 145 18.11 -23.06 18.03
N LEU A 146 17.85 -22.37 16.90
CA LEU A 146 18.63 -21.27 16.34
C LEU A 146 17.85 -19.95 16.33
N LEU A 147 16.53 -19.98 16.17
CA LEU A 147 15.69 -18.81 15.96
C LEU A 147 14.44 -18.86 16.86
N SER A 148 14.09 -17.74 17.50
CA SER A 148 12.88 -17.63 18.32
C SER A 148 12.23 -16.25 18.18
N TYR A 149 11.08 -16.23 17.51
CA TYR A 149 10.18 -15.08 17.41
C TYR A 149 9.46 -14.87 18.74
N GLN A 150 9.34 -13.63 19.19
CA GLN A 150 8.73 -13.27 20.46
C GLN A 150 7.94 -11.96 20.37
N LEU A 151 6.89 -11.87 21.19
CA LEU A 151 6.08 -10.68 21.45
C LEU A 151 5.99 -10.50 22.97
N ASN A 152 6.35 -9.32 23.50
CA ASN A 152 6.20 -8.94 24.92
C ASN A 152 6.83 -9.89 25.97
N GLY A 153 7.71 -10.82 25.57
CA GLY A 153 8.30 -11.84 26.45
C GLY A 153 7.91 -13.28 26.12
N GLU A 154 6.86 -13.50 25.33
CA GLU A 154 6.31 -14.81 24.99
C GLU A 154 6.79 -15.30 23.63
N VAL A 155 7.12 -16.59 23.51
CA VAL A 155 7.63 -17.21 22.28
C VAL A 155 6.46 -17.66 21.42
N ILE A 156 6.35 -17.06 20.22
CA ILE A 156 5.25 -17.27 19.28
C ILE A 156 5.74 -17.90 17.97
N SER A 157 4.81 -18.44 17.17
CA SER A 157 5.08 -18.99 15.86
C SER A 157 5.34 -17.90 14.81
N MET A 158 6.17 -18.22 13.81
CA MET A 158 6.52 -17.28 12.73
C MET A 158 5.33 -17.02 11.80
N GLU A 159 4.79 -18.09 11.21
CA GLU A 159 3.76 -18.04 10.17
C GLU A 159 2.35 -17.77 10.73
N GLY A 160 2.04 -18.31 11.91
CA GLY A 160 0.70 -18.26 12.48
C GLY A 160 0.41 -17.04 13.36
N GLU A 161 1.45 -16.41 13.90
CA GLU A 161 1.32 -15.30 14.86
C GLU A 161 2.22 -14.11 14.45
N TYR A 162 3.55 -14.26 14.45
CA TYR A 162 4.49 -13.13 14.31
C TYR A 162 4.31 -12.34 13.00
N VAL A 163 4.33 -13.00 11.84
CA VAL A 163 4.18 -12.32 10.53
C VAL A 163 2.78 -11.68 10.40
N PRO A 164 1.66 -12.37 10.71
CA PRO A 164 0.33 -11.75 10.75
C PRO A 164 0.21 -10.47 11.57
N GLN A 165 0.95 -10.30 12.68
CA GLN A 165 0.87 -9.04 13.47
C GLN A 165 1.21 -7.80 12.65
N PHE A 166 2.08 -7.90 11.63
CA PHE A 166 2.45 -6.77 10.77
C PHE A 166 1.37 -6.40 9.73
N GLY A 167 0.26 -7.16 9.67
CA GLY A 167 -0.94 -6.87 8.87
C GLY A 167 -2.09 -6.22 9.65
N HIS A 168 -1.96 -6.00 10.97
CA HIS A 168 -2.90 -5.17 11.73
C HIS A 168 -2.86 -3.70 11.27
N PRO A 169 -3.86 -2.87 11.63
CA PRO A 169 -3.73 -1.42 11.61
C PRO A 169 -2.47 -0.94 12.34
N ILE A 170 -1.82 0.10 11.82
CA ILE A 170 -0.52 0.60 12.33
C ILE A 170 -0.58 1.06 13.79
N GLU A 171 -1.71 1.63 14.22
CA GLU A 171 -1.98 2.06 15.60
C GLU A 171 -2.02 0.88 16.59
N GLU A 172 -2.73 -0.20 16.21
CA GLU A 172 -2.74 -1.46 16.97
C GLU A 172 -1.35 -2.09 16.99
N TRP A 173 -0.69 -2.22 15.83
CA TRP A 173 0.64 -2.82 15.74
C TRP A 173 1.64 -2.09 16.64
N ALA A 174 1.64 -0.75 16.64
CA ALA A 174 2.54 0.08 17.45
C ALA A 174 2.26 -0.01 18.97
N THR A 175 1.03 -0.30 19.38
CA THR A 175 0.61 -0.32 20.79
C THR A 175 0.50 -1.73 21.40
N ASN A 176 0.38 -2.77 20.58
CA ASN A 176 0.29 -4.18 21.01
C ASN A 176 1.62 -4.69 21.63
N GLY A 177 2.77 -4.11 21.25
CA GLY A 177 3.97 -4.10 22.09
C GLY A 177 5.29 -4.44 21.41
N GLU A 178 6.25 -4.98 22.17
CA GLU A 178 7.63 -5.19 21.70
C GLU A 178 7.76 -6.49 20.87
N TYR A 179 7.86 -6.34 19.55
CA TYR A 179 8.28 -7.40 18.62
C TYR A 179 9.80 -7.57 18.64
N TYR A 180 10.27 -8.81 18.83
CA TYR A 180 11.69 -9.10 18.68
C TYR A 180 12.00 -10.56 18.32
N VAL A 181 13.17 -10.77 17.72
CA VAL A 181 13.63 -12.07 17.25
C VAL A 181 14.99 -12.41 17.86
N ASP A 182 15.06 -13.50 18.62
CA ASP A 182 16.30 -14.00 19.23
C ASP A 182 16.98 -15.05 18.33
N VAL A 183 18.18 -14.74 17.84
CA VAL A 183 19.00 -15.62 16.99
C VAL A 183 20.20 -16.16 17.80
N THR A 184 20.20 -17.46 18.07
CA THR A 184 21.23 -18.15 18.85
C THR A 184 22.12 -18.99 17.92
N LEU A 185 23.38 -18.59 17.72
CA LEU A 185 24.33 -19.34 16.90
C LEU A 185 25.16 -20.30 17.77
N PRO A 186 24.97 -21.64 17.71
CA PRO A 186 25.71 -22.56 18.56
C PRO A 186 27.20 -22.64 18.19
N VAL A 187 28.06 -22.97 19.16
CA VAL A 187 29.53 -23.03 18.99
C VAL A 187 29.98 -24.02 17.90
N ASN A 188 29.13 -25.01 17.58
CA ASN A 188 29.29 -26.01 16.53
C ASN A 188 28.34 -25.80 15.33
N PHE A 189 27.79 -24.60 15.13
CA PHE A 189 26.91 -24.27 14.01
C PHE A 189 27.51 -24.74 12.68
N LYS A 190 26.80 -25.64 11.98
CA LYS A 190 27.34 -26.40 10.84
C LYS A 190 27.74 -25.47 9.70
N HIS A 191 26.91 -24.46 9.44
CA HIS A 191 27.05 -23.55 8.31
C HIS A 191 28.08 -22.43 8.50
N ALA A 192 28.67 -22.33 9.69
CA ALA A 192 29.61 -21.28 10.08
C ALA A 192 30.92 -21.20 9.28
N ARG A 193 31.11 -22.00 8.23
CA ARG A 193 32.38 -22.09 7.46
C ARG A 193 32.20 -22.26 5.96
N ASP A 194 31.03 -22.64 5.48
CA ASP A 194 30.69 -22.81 4.06
C ASP A 194 29.90 -21.64 3.47
N ARG A 195 29.24 -20.82 4.30
CA ARG A 195 28.40 -19.69 3.87
C ARG A 195 28.28 -18.60 4.93
N ASP A 196 27.74 -17.46 4.50
CA ASP A 196 27.12 -16.44 5.33
C ASP A 196 25.62 -16.79 5.59
N LEU A 197 24.96 -16.06 6.48
CA LEU A 197 23.48 -16.02 6.56
C LEU A 197 22.98 -14.66 6.04
N PHE A 198 21.66 -14.49 5.96
CA PHE A 198 21.01 -13.25 5.57
C PHE A 198 19.88 -12.92 6.53
N TYR A 199 19.65 -11.64 6.74
CA TYR A 199 18.39 -11.10 7.23
C TYR A 199 17.61 -10.55 6.03
N PHE A 200 16.29 -10.63 6.02
CA PHE A 200 15.43 -10.13 4.94
C PHE A 200 14.04 -9.78 5.48
N CYS A 201 13.17 -9.17 4.68
CA CYS A 201 11.76 -8.95 5.03
C CYS A 201 10.88 -10.08 4.48
N HIS A 202 10.01 -10.65 5.30
CA HIS A 202 9.06 -11.69 4.89
C HIS A 202 7.98 -11.21 3.90
N ILE A 203 7.79 -9.89 3.76
CA ILE A 203 6.81 -9.28 2.85
C ILE A 203 7.48 -8.65 1.62
N HIS A 204 8.62 -7.97 1.78
CA HIS A 204 9.29 -7.27 0.67
C HIS A 204 10.66 -7.84 0.29
N ARG A 205 10.81 -8.24 -0.97
CA ARG A 205 12.08 -8.53 -1.66
C ARG A 205 13.00 -7.31 -1.62
N TYR A 206 14.31 -7.55 -1.70
CA TYR A 206 15.39 -6.54 -1.70
C TYR A 206 15.61 -5.78 -0.38
N LEU A 207 14.73 -5.94 0.62
CA LEU A 207 14.98 -5.49 1.99
C LEU A 207 15.73 -6.56 2.77
N GLY A 208 16.99 -6.84 2.42
CA GLY A 208 17.75 -7.89 3.08
C GLY A 208 19.26 -7.88 2.87
N GLY A 209 20.01 -7.84 3.99
CA GLY A 209 21.46 -7.81 4.00
C GLY A 209 22.12 -9.07 4.59
N ARG A 210 23.46 -9.02 4.69
CA ARG A 210 24.29 -10.20 4.97
C ARG A 210 24.72 -10.26 6.43
N ILE A 211 24.79 -11.48 6.95
CA ILE A 211 25.25 -11.80 8.31
C ILE A 211 26.59 -12.54 8.23
N LYS A 212 27.63 -11.89 8.73
CA LYS A 212 29.00 -12.39 8.80
C LYS A 212 29.28 -13.15 10.09
N ILE A 213 29.52 -14.44 9.96
CA ILE A 213 29.74 -15.34 11.10
C ILE A 213 31.21 -15.30 11.57
N THR A 214 31.41 -14.98 12.85
CA THR A 214 32.71 -14.78 13.48
C THR A 214 32.98 -15.76 14.64
N ARG A 215 34.24 -15.82 15.08
CA ARG A 215 34.69 -16.44 16.32
C ARG A 215 35.91 -15.68 16.86
N LYS A 216 35.80 -15.12 18.05
CA LYS A 216 36.78 -14.25 18.71
C LYS A 216 37.22 -13.09 17.81
N GLY A 217 36.23 -12.38 17.27
CA GLY A 217 36.41 -11.24 16.36
C GLY A 217 36.99 -11.57 14.98
N ARG A 218 37.10 -12.86 14.60
CA ARG A 218 37.61 -13.28 13.29
C ARG A 218 36.53 -13.95 12.46
N LEU A 219 36.43 -13.57 11.19
CA LEU A 219 35.56 -14.22 10.21
C LEU A 219 35.89 -15.71 10.10
N LEU A 220 34.88 -16.56 10.24
CA LEU A 220 35.01 -17.99 9.98
C LEU A 220 34.88 -18.31 8.48
N HIS A 221 34.12 -17.50 7.74
CA HIS A 221 34.00 -17.53 6.29
C HIS A 221 34.27 -16.13 5.70
N PRO A 222 35.47 -15.82 5.16
CA PRO A 222 35.80 -14.47 4.69
C PRO A 222 35.34 -14.13 3.25
N ALA A 223 34.77 -15.07 2.50
CA ALA A 223 34.20 -14.77 1.18
C ALA A 223 32.72 -14.36 1.32
N ASN A 224 32.14 -13.74 0.30
CA ASN A 224 30.72 -13.37 0.27
C ASN A 224 29.96 -14.45 -0.49
N LEU A 225 29.49 -15.49 0.21
CA LEU A 225 28.85 -16.67 -0.38
C LEU A 225 27.59 -17.09 0.41
N PRO A 226 26.44 -17.28 -0.25
CA PRO A 226 26.16 -16.94 -1.65
C PRO A 226 26.34 -15.45 -1.98
N PRO A 227 26.57 -15.07 -3.25
CA PRO A 227 26.51 -13.68 -3.67
C PRO A 227 25.09 -13.14 -3.51
N ILE A 228 24.95 -11.83 -3.31
CA ILE A 228 23.68 -11.11 -3.54
C ILE A 228 23.59 -10.92 -5.05
N ALA A 229 22.45 -11.21 -5.67
CA ALA A 229 22.30 -11.18 -7.13
C ALA A 229 22.19 -9.75 -7.67
N THR A 230 21.33 -8.95 -7.05
CA THR A 230 21.06 -7.54 -7.37
C THR A 230 20.83 -6.75 -6.07
N SER A 231 21.00 -5.43 -6.13
CA SER A 231 20.68 -4.49 -5.07
C SER A 231 20.08 -3.25 -5.74
N PRO A 232 19.10 -2.57 -5.12
CA PRO A 232 18.66 -1.27 -5.59
C PRO A 232 19.86 -0.30 -5.68
N PRO A 233 19.95 0.53 -6.73
CA PRO A 233 20.89 1.65 -6.77
C PRO A 233 20.49 2.73 -5.75
N MET A 234 21.42 3.63 -5.41
CA MET A 234 21.05 4.83 -4.66
C MET A 234 20.15 5.74 -5.53
N PRO A 235 19.15 6.45 -4.95
CA PRO A 235 18.33 7.42 -5.69
C PRO A 235 19.20 8.54 -6.29
N SER A 236 18.75 9.18 -7.37
CA SER A 236 19.49 10.28 -8.01
C SER A 236 19.57 11.55 -7.14
N SER A 237 20.26 12.59 -7.61
CA SER A 237 20.23 13.88 -6.90
C SER A 237 18.82 14.48 -6.83
N TYR A 238 18.04 14.37 -7.91
CA TYR A 238 16.68 14.87 -7.95
C TYR A 238 15.74 14.01 -7.10
N ASP A 239 15.88 12.68 -7.16
CA ASP A 239 15.08 11.76 -6.34
C ASP A 239 15.28 12.03 -4.83
N ARG A 240 16.54 12.17 -4.38
CA ARG A 240 16.86 12.57 -2.99
C ARG A 240 16.45 14.01 -2.65
N GLU A 241 16.23 14.86 -3.64
CA GLU A 241 15.69 16.21 -3.45
C GLU A 241 14.15 16.23 -3.42
N CYS A 242 13.49 15.22 -3.99
CA CYS A 242 12.04 15.06 -3.96
C CYS A 242 11.54 14.06 -2.91
N GLY A 243 12.41 13.25 -2.30
CA GLY A 243 12.00 12.15 -1.42
C GLY A 243 11.46 10.93 -2.19
N THR A 244 11.91 10.72 -3.42
CA THR A 244 11.31 9.78 -4.39
C THR A 244 12.32 8.72 -4.85
N PHE A 245 11.90 7.85 -5.76
CA PHE A 245 12.77 6.94 -6.49
C PHE A 245 12.28 6.73 -7.93
N GLY A 246 13.21 6.79 -8.88
CA GLY A 246 12.99 6.43 -10.28
C GLY A 246 12.68 7.58 -11.24
N LEU A 247 12.51 8.82 -10.75
CA LEU A 247 12.07 9.95 -11.58
C LEU A 247 13.15 10.46 -12.54
N VAL A 248 14.44 10.31 -12.20
CA VAL A 248 15.56 10.79 -13.04
C VAL A 248 16.73 9.80 -13.02
N VAL A 249 16.91 9.04 -14.09
CA VAL A 249 17.97 8.02 -14.17
C VAL A 249 19.33 8.65 -14.54
N GLN A 250 20.28 8.64 -13.61
CA GLN A 250 21.62 9.21 -13.79
C GLN A 250 22.70 8.13 -14.03
N GLY A 251 22.84 7.65 -15.28
CA GLY A 251 23.97 6.79 -15.71
C GLY A 251 23.56 5.60 -16.58
N GLU A 252 24.44 4.61 -16.68
CA GLU A 252 24.05 3.30 -17.23
C GLU A 252 23.18 2.56 -16.19
N MET A 253 21.94 2.24 -16.56
CA MET A 253 20.98 1.57 -15.70
C MET A 253 21.36 0.10 -15.48
N THR A 254 21.44 -0.32 -14.21
CA THR A 254 21.62 -1.74 -13.81
C THR A 254 20.47 -2.28 -12.96
N TRP A 255 19.44 -1.48 -12.71
CA TRP A 255 18.21 -1.87 -12.03
C TRP A 255 17.15 -2.10 -13.10
N HIS A 256 16.58 -3.31 -13.18
CA HIS A 256 15.64 -3.66 -14.25
C HIS A 256 14.23 -3.08 -13.99
N HIS A 257 13.89 -2.87 -12.73
CA HIS A 257 12.60 -2.36 -12.25
C HIS A 257 12.30 -0.88 -12.52
N ASN A 258 13.28 -0.07 -12.95
CA ASN A 258 13.06 1.36 -13.22
C ASN A 258 12.80 1.61 -14.70
N MET A 259 11.87 2.53 -14.98
CA MET A 259 11.65 3.05 -16.32
C MET A 259 12.85 3.94 -16.74
N PRO A 260 13.46 3.74 -17.93
CA PRO A 260 14.59 4.57 -18.37
C PRO A 260 14.13 5.97 -18.82
N GLY A 261 14.12 6.94 -17.90
CA GLY A 261 13.63 8.28 -18.19
C GLY A 261 14.21 9.42 -17.37
N ASP A 262 13.75 10.62 -17.72
CA ASP A 262 13.95 11.88 -17.02
C ASP A 262 12.60 12.62 -17.07
N PHE A 263 11.72 12.32 -16.12
CA PHE A 263 10.32 12.78 -16.12
C PHE A 263 10.18 14.25 -15.67
N ARG A 264 11.28 15.00 -15.79
CA ARG A 264 11.42 16.45 -15.64
C ARG A 264 10.44 17.21 -16.54
N THR A 265 9.37 17.81 -16.01
CA THR A 265 8.55 18.74 -16.81
C THR A 265 9.37 19.97 -17.26
N PRO A 266 9.14 20.48 -18.49
CA PRO A 266 8.25 19.98 -19.52
C PRO A 266 8.82 18.74 -20.26
N HIS A 267 7.97 17.72 -20.42
CA HIS A 267 8.28 16.45 -21.10
C HIS A 267 7.34 16.28 -22.31
N PRO A 268 7.78 15.73 -23.47
CA PRO A 268 6.96 15.67 -24.70
C PRO A 268 5.79 14.68 -24.65
N GLU A 269 5.81 13.76 -23.68
CA GLU A 269 4.82 12.69 -23.48
C GLU A 269 4.08 12.88 -22.15
N CYS A 270 3.97 14.12 -21.67
CA CYS A 270 3.23 14.50 -20.45
C CYS A 270 2.61 15.91 -20.63
N PRO A 271 1.58 16.28 -19.84
CA PRO A 271 1.19 17.67 -19.66
C PRO A 271 2.36 18.55 -19.21
N VAL A 272 2.32 19.85 -19.51
CA VAL A 272 3.34 20.80 -18.99
C VAL A 272 3.23 21.03 -17.49
N THR A 273 2.08 20.70 -16.88
CA THR A 273 1.75 20.94 -15.49
C THR A 273 0.65 19.98 -15.03
N PHE A 274 0.74 19.50 -13.79
CA PHE A 274 -0.38 18.89 -13.06
C PHE A 274 -0.86 19.81 -11.93
N VAL A 275 0.04 20.59 -11.32
CA VAL A 275 -0.33 21.57 -10.28
C VAL A 275 -0.48 22.99 -10.85
N CYS A 276 -1.68 23.57 -10.84
CA CYS A 276 -1.97 24.86 -11.47
C CYS A 276 -1.64 26.09 -10.59
N GLU A 277 -0.36 26.29 -10.25
CA GLU A 277 0.12 27.43 -9.45
C GLU A 277 1.30 28.18 -10.11
N GLU A 278 1.28 29.53 -10.07
CA GLU A 278 2.46 30.35 -10.34
C GLU A 278 3.41 30.36 -9.13
N GLY A 279 4.58 29.72 -9.25
CA GLY A 279 5.62 29.76 -8.21
C GLY A 279 5.60 28.60 -7.20
N LYS A 280 4.99 27.48 -7.60
CA LYS A 280 4.91 26.15 -6.96
C LYS A 280 5.85 25.87 -5.78
N SER A 281 5.30 25.21 -4.75
CA SER A 281 6.09 24.56 -3.71
C SER A 281 7.08 23.53 -4.27
N ARG A 282 8.06 23.11 -3.45
CA ARG A 282 8.99 22.03 -3.82
C ARG A 282 8.24 20.72 -4.04
N PHE A 283 7.28 20.40 -3.18
CA PHE A 283 6.42 19.22 -3.29
C PHE A 283 5.58 19.28 -4.56
N ALA A 284 4.90 20.41 -4.84
CA ALA A 284 4.16 20.62 -6.09
C ALA A 284 5.02 20.48 -7.36
N THR A 285 6.30 20.89 -7.30
CA THR A 285 7.27 20.71 -8.40
C THR A 285 7.71 19.24 -8.56
N CYS A 286 7.75 18.48 -7.47
CA CYS A 286 8.00 17.04 -7.49
C CYS A 286 6.78 16.27 -8.03
N LEU A 287 5.55 16.65 -7.64
CA LEU A 287 4.31 16.05 -8.12
C LEU A 287 4.16 16.10 -9.64
N ASP A 288 4.53 17.21 -10.30
CA ASP A 288 4.55 17.28 -11.77
C ASP A 288 5.37 16.13 -12.40
N ALA A 289 6.53 15.80 -11.80
CA ALA A 289 7.43 14.76 -12.28
C ALA A 289 6.97 13.34 -11.89
N ILE A 290 6.37 13.19 -10.70
CA ILE A 290 5.77 11.94 -10.21
C ILE A 290 4.57 11.55 -11.09
N ASN A 291 3.73 12.51 -11.46
CA ASN A 291 2.56 12.31 -12.32
C ASN A 291 2.95 12.14 -13.80
N CYS A 292 4.04 12.77 -14.25
CA CYS A 292 4.61 12.51 -15.57
C CYS A 292 5.20 11.08 -15.69
N HIS A 293 5.93 10.60 -14.67
CA HIS A 293 6.39 9.20 -14.61
C HIS A 293 5.22 8.22 -14.69
N MET A 294 4.14 8.48 -13.95
CA MET A 294 2.93 7.67 -13.97
C MET A 294 2.29 7.61 -15.36
N PHE A 295 1.97 8.77 -15.93
CA PHE A 295 1.26 8.88 -17.19
C PHE A 295 2.03 8.19 -18.32
N ASN A 296 3.36 8.39 -18.39
CA ASN A 296 4.23 7.75 -19.38
C ASN A 296 4.37 6.23 -19.15
N GLY A 297 4.34 5.78 -17.89
CA GLY A 297 4.35 4.35 -17.57
C GLY A 297 3.03 3.66 -17.90
N MET A 298 1.90 4.34 -17.76
CA MET A 298 0.57 3.80 -18.02
C MET A 298 0.17 3.81 -19.51
N THR A 299 0.92 4.49 -20.38
CA THR A 299 0.75 4.36 -21.83
C THR A 299 1.36 3.04 -22.34
N THR A 300 0.53 1.99 -22.40
CA THR A 300 0.95 0.59 -22.63
C THR A 300 0.18 -0.08 -23.78
N ASN A 301 0.74 -1.17 -24.32
CA ASN A 301 0.09 -1.99 -25.34
C ASN A 301 -0.74 -3.14 -24.73
N GLU A 302 -1.75 -3.60 -25.45
CA GLU A 302 -2.48 -4.83 -25.13
C GLU A 302 -1.90 -6.07 -25.87
N HIS A 303 -0.58 -6.32 -25.84
CA HIS A 303 -0.01 -7.48 -26.52
C HIS A 303 -0.23 -8.81 -25.76
N HIS A 304 -0.39 -8.75 -24.45
CA HIS A 304 -0.41 -9.91 -23.55
C HIS A 304 -1.78 -10.20 -22.90
N GLY A 305 -2.82 -9.44 -23.28
CA GLY A 305 -4.19 -9.58 -22.79
C GLY A 305 -4.49 -8.80 -21.51
N GLU A 306 -5.77 -8.79 -21.10
CA GLU A 306 -6.32 -7.91 -20.07
C GLU A 306 -5.57 -7.98 -18.72
N LYS A 307 -5.24 -9.19 -18.25
CA LYS A 307 -4.47 -9.40 -17.01
C LYS A 307 -3.07 -8.77 -17.05
N ALA A 308 -2.40 -8.81 -18.20
CA ALA A 308 -1.10 -8.18 -18.37
C ALA A 308 -1.24 -6.65 -18.53
N LEU A 309 -2.22 -6.19 -19.31
CA LEU A 309 -2.52 -4.76 -19.49
C LEU A 309 -2.78 -4.06 -18.14
N PHE A 310 -3.58 -4.69 -17.27
CA PHE A 310 -3.79 -4.23 -15.90
C PHE A 310 -2.47 -4.10 -15.15
N ILE A 311 -1.66 -5.17 -15.10
CA ILE A 311 -0.39 -5.16 -14.35
C ILE A 311 0.59 -4.11 -14.88
N HIS A 312 0.72 -3.98 -16.21
CA HIS A 312 1.61 -3.01 -16.84
C HIS A 312 1.24 -1.56 -16.56
N GLN A 313 -0.03 -1.24 -16.29
CA GLN A 313 -0.45 0.09 -15.87
C GLN A 313 -0.46 0.25 -14.34
N MET A 314 -0.81 -0.79 -13.60
CA MET A 314 -0.96 -0.72 -12.14
C MET A 314 0.40 -0.66 -11.41
N ILE A 315 1.49 -1.19 -11.99
CA ILE A 315 2.86 -0.97 -11.47
C ILE A 315 3.23 0.52 -11.45
N PRO A 316 3.25 1.27 -12.57
CA PRO A 316 3.60 2.70 -12.56
C PRO A 316 2.60 3.58 -11.81
N HIS A 317 1.32 3.15 -11.72
CA HIS A 317 0.31 3.75 -10.87
C HIS A 317 0.67 3.62 -9.37
N HIS A 318 0.93 2.41 -8.87
CA HIS A 318 1.34 2.24 -7.46
C HIS A 318 2.72 2.85 -7.17
N GLN A 319 3.66 2.85 -8.13
CA GLN A 319 4.91 3.61 -8.01
C GLN A 319 4.68 5.12 -7.92
N ASN A 320 3.62 5.68 -8.53
CA ASN A 320 3.24 7.08 -8.36
C ASN A 320 2.79 7.35 -6.93
N ALA A 321 1.80 6.63 -6.41
CA ALA A 321 1.31 6.85 -5.05
C ALA A 321 2.39 6.65 -3.97
N VAL A 322 3.23 5.63 -4.10
CA VAL A 322 4.41 5.43 -3.23
C VAL A 322 5.35 6.64 -3.30
N ASN A 323 5.59 7.20 -4.49
CA ASN A 323 6.42 8.39 -4.65
C ASN A 323 5.75 9.67 -4.13
N MET A 324 4.45 9.88 -4.35
CA MET A 324 3.70 11.00 -3.79
C MET A 324 3.77 10.97 -2.26
N ALA A 325 3.52 9.81 -1.65
CA ALA A 325 3.56 9.63 -0.20
C ALA A 325 4.97 9.86 0.38
N LYS A 326 6.01 9.21 -0.17
CA LYS A 326 7.40 9.43 0.28
C LYS A 326 7.86 10.88 0.05
N SER A 327 7.37 11.55 -0.98
CA SER A 327 7.68 12.96 -1.26
C SER A 327 7.07 13.89 -0.22
N LEU A 328 5.80 13.66 0.15
CA LEU A 328 5.16 14.40 1.25
C LEU A 328 5.91 14.14 2.57
N MET A 329 6.19 12.88 2.90
CA MET A 329 7.00 12.49 4.09
C MET A 329 8.42 13.11 4.10
N SER A 330 8.95 13.58 2.96
CA SER A 330 10.25 14.24 2.85
C SER A 330 10.18 15.79 2.91
N THR A 331 8.98 16.36 2.95
CA THR A 331 8.73 17.83 3.04
C THR A 331 7.86 18.21 4.23
N TRP A 332 7.26 17.23 4.89
CA TRP A 332 6.38 17.32 6.05
C TRP A 332 7.17 17.40 7.37
N ASP A 333 6.94 18.44 8.16
CA ASP A 333 7.66 18.75 9.42
C ASP A 333 6.92 18.28 10.71
N TYR A 334 5.75 17.63 10.61
CA TYR A 334 4.96 17.20 11.79
C TYR A 334 5.25 15.74 12.18
N GLU A 335 5.70 15.50 13.42
CA GLU A 335 5.91 14.14 13.95
C GLU A 335 4.70 13.69 14.80
N CYS A 336 4.11 12.53 14.49
CA CYS A 336 3.22 11.81 15.39
C CYS A 336 3.96 10.62 16.03
N ASP A 337 4.00 10.55 17.35
CA ASP A 337 4.47 9.36 18.06
C ASP A 337 3.32 8.36 18.22
N ILE A 338 3.10 7.56 17.17
CA ILE A 338 1.98 6.59 17.06
C ILE A 338 2.02 5.54 18.19
N GLY A 339 3.19 5.34 18.83
CA GLY A 339 3.38 4.41 19.95
C GLY A 339 3.14 5.01 21.35
N ASP A 340 2.91 6.32 21.50
CA ASP A 340 2.62 6.94 22.80
C ASP A 340 1.09 6.97 23.05
N PRO A 341 0.55 6.19 24.01
CA PRO A 341 -0.89 6.16 24.33
C PRO A 341 -1.40 7.44 25.05
N SER A 342 -0.59 8.49 25.12
CA SER A 342 -1.00 9.85 25.51
C SER A 342 -1.10 10.83 24.33
N VAL A 343 -0.74 10.41 23.11
CA VAL A 343 -1.01 11.13 21.86
C VAL A 343 -2.43 10.82 21.39
N ASP A 344 -3.11 11.84 20.87
CA ASP A 344 -4.43 11.68 20.25
C ASP A 344 -4.26 11.23 18.79
N GLN A 345 -4.42 9.93 18.55
CA GLN A 345 -4.26 9.31 17.23
C GLN A 345 -5.31 9.81 16.22
N ALA A 346 -6.44 10.35 16.66
CA ALA A 346 -7.47 10.96 15.81
C ALA A 346 -7.11 12.37 15.30
N THR A 347 -5.88 12.86 15.56
CA THR A 347 -5.37 14.09 14.93
C THR A 347 -5.11 13.90 13.44
N ILE A 348 -5.20 15.00 12.68
CA ILE A 348 -4.90 15.05 11.24
C ILE A 348 -3.46 14.56 11.00
N GLU A 349 -2.53 14.96 11.84
CA GLU A 349 -1.11 14.64 11.72
C GLU A 349 -0.83 13.14 11.93
N CYS A 350 -1.45 12.50 12.92
CA CYS A 350 -1.34 11.06 13.14
C CYS A 350 -2.04 10.26 12.03
N THR A 351 -3.28 10.63 11.71
CA THR A 351 -4.07 9.98 10.64
C THR A 351 -3.35 10.04 9.28
N MET A 352 -2.74 11.17 8.93
CA MET A 352 -1.91 11.31 7.73
C MET A 352 -0.62 10.48 7.80
N THR A 353 0.07 10.43 8.95
CA THR A 353 1.26 9.59 9.11
C THR A 353 0.92 8.11 8.86
N ASN A 354 -0.22 7.66 9.41
CA ASN A 354 -0.74 6.30 9.26
C ASN A 354 -1.13 5.99 7.81
N LEU A 355 -1.84 6.91 7.15
CA LEU A 355 -2.18 6.82 5.72
C LEU A 355 -0.92 6.72 4.83
N LEU A 356 0.09 7.58 5.07
CA LEU A 356 1.31 7.61 4.27
C LEU A 356 2.13 6.33 4.43
N HIS A 357 2.29 5.82 5.65
CA HIS A 357 2.94 4.52 5.89
C HIS A 357 2.15 3.35 5.25
N SER A 358 0.80 3.37 5.33
CA SER A 358 -0.06 2.36 4.71
C SER A 358 0.10 2.32 3.18
N ILE A 359 0.04 3.50 2.52
CA ILE A 359 0.25 3.63 1.07
C ILE A 359 1.65 3.14 0.68
N VAL A 360 2.71 3.64 1.34
CA VAL A 360 4.09 3.28 1.00
C VAL A 360 4.36 1.79 1.14
N ASN A 361 3.82 1.14 2.17
CA ASN A 361 4.16 -0.25 2.47
C ASN A 361 3.30 -1.26 1.70
N GLY A 362 1.98 -1.04 1.66
CA GLY A 362 1.02 -1.92 1.00
C GLY A 362 1.16 -1.89 -0.52
N GLN A 363 1.22 -0.70 -1.12
CA GLN A 363 1.33 -0.59 -2.57
C GLN A 363 2.70 -1.06 -3.09
N ASN A 364 3.76 -1.00 -2.27
CA ASN A 364 5.04 -1.64 -2.59
C ASN A 364 4.96 -3.18 -2.60
N ALA A 365 4.21 -3.81 -1.68
CA ALA A 365 3.98 -5.25 -1.69
C ALA A 365 3.14 -5.68 -2.91
N GLN A 366 2.15 -4.86 -3.30
CA GLN A 366 1.37 -5.06 -4.52
C GLN A 366 2.25 -4.92 -5.79
N VAL A 367 3.17 -3.95 -5.85
CA VAL A 367 4.14 -3.80 -6.97
C VAL A 367 5.05 -5.02 -7.11
N GLN A 368 5.53 -5.59 -6.00
CA GLN A 368 6.33 -6.82 -6.05
C GLN A 368 5.51 -8.03 -6.48
N THR A 369 4.30 -8.19 -5.95
CA THR A 369 3.33 -9.22 -6.38
C THR A 369 3.07 -9.15 -7.89
N MET A 370 2.89 -7.94 -8.41
CA MET A 370 2.74 -7.69 -9.84
C MET A 370 3.97 -8.09 -10.68
N ARG A 371 5.18 -7.81 -10.20
CA ARG A 371 6.42 -8.23 -10.88
C ARG A 371 6.63 -9.74 -10.86
N ASP A 372 6.31 -10.40 -9.74
CA ASP A 372 6.37 -11.86 -9.63
C ASP A 372 5.31 -12.53 -10.53
N LEU A 373 4.15 -11.89 -10.74
CA LEU A 373 3.15 -12.29 -11.74
C LEU A 373 3.65 -12.11 -13.18
N LEU A 374 4.39 -11.04 -13.51
CA LEU A 374 5.02 -10.87 -14.82
C LEU A 374 6.09 -11.94 -15.08
N GLU A 375 7.01 -12.16 -14.13
CA GLU A 375 8.09 -13.16 -14.25
C GLU A 375 7.51 -14.59 -14.41
N SER A 376 6.54 -14.96 -13.57
CA SER A 376 5.95 -16.31 -13.59
C SER A 376 5.12 -16.61 -14.85
N ASN A 377 4.47 -15.61 -15.45
CA ASN A 377 3.78 -15.76 -16.74
C ASN A 377 4.71 -15.60 -17.96
N GLY A 378 5.96 -15.16 -17.76
CA GLY A 378 6.91 -14.89 -18.84
C GLY A 378 6.54 -13.67 -19.69
N TRP A 379 5.83 -12.71 -19.10
CA TRP A 379 5.51 -11.41 -19.69
C TRP A 379 6.71 -10.45 -19.55
N PRO A 380 6.89 -9.48 -20.47
CA PRO A 380 7.94 -8.48 -20.32
C PRO A 380 7.65 -7.58 -19.10
N GLU A 381 8.68 -7.04 -18.45
CA GLU A 381 8.47 -6.12 -17.31
C GLU A 381 7.79 -4.81 -17.74
N PHE A 382 8.02 -4.39 -18.99
CA PHE A 382 7.44 -3.20 -19.61
C PHE A 382 6.87 -3.56 -20.99
N ASP A 383 5.65 -3.10 -21.29
CA ASP A 383 5.03 -3.16 -22.62
C ASP A 383 4.52 -1.77 -23.04
N ASN A 384 5.31 -0.73 -22.75
CA ASN A 384 5.01 0.67 -23.01
C ASN A 384 4.86 1.00 -24.51
N CYS A 385 4.20 2.11 -24.80
CA CYS A 385 4.20 2.71 -26.13
C CYS A 385 4.28 4.24 -26.08
N ASP A 386 5.18 4.81 -26.87
CA ASP A 386 5.39 6.26 -26.97
C ASP A 386 4.09 6.96 -27.45
N ARG A 387 3.46 7.74 -26.57
CA ARG A 387 2.28 8.56 -26.87
C ARG A 387 2.60 10.04 -26.64
N PRO A 388 2.99 10.78 -27.69
CA PRO A 388 3.21 12.22 -27.55
C PRO A 388 1.90 12.92 -27.21
N VAL A 389 1.98 13.94 -26.35
CA VAL A 389 0.85 14.80 -26.01
C VAL A 389 0.82 15.92 -27.04
N GLU A 390 0.00 15.79 -28.08
CA GLU A 390 0.02 16.70 -29.25
C GLU A 390 -0.68 18.07 -29.00
N GLY A 391 -1.38 18.23 -27.87
CA GLY A 391 -2.00 19.50 -27.46
C GLY A 391 -1.02 20.51 -26.86
N SER A 392 -1.33 21.80 -26.98
CA SER A 392 -0.62 22.85 -26.24
C SER A 392 -1.17 22.95 -24.83
N ALA A 393 -0.74 22.03 -23.94
CA ALA A 393 -1.19 21.97 -22.55
C ALA A 393 -1.06 23.34 -21.86
N VAL A 394 -2.20 23.93 -21.51
CA VAL A 394 -2.31 25.22 -20.83
C VAL A 394 -3.44 25.12 -19.81
N SER A 395 -3.19 25.57 -18.58
CA SER A 395 -4.24 25.69 -17.56
C SER A 395 -5.17 26.86 -17.92
N VAL A 396 -6.46 26.58 -18.04
CA VAL A 396 -7.49 27.58 -18.35
C VAL A 396 -8.31 27.95 -17.11
N ASP A 397 -8.90 29.14 -17.10
CA ASP A 397 -9.73 29.61 -15.98
C ASP A 397 -11.08 28.86 -15.94
N GLY A 398 -11.05 27.71 -15.28
CA GLY A 398 -12.21 26.88 -14.94
C GLY A 398 -11.93 25.95 -13.77
N VAL A 399 -13.00 25.30 -13.31
CA VAL A 399 -12.95 24.01 -12.61
C VAL A 399 -13.50 23.01 -13.63
N SER A 400 -13.02 21.77 -13.67
CA SER A 400 -13.63 20.75 -14.54
C SER A 400 -15.08 20.48 -14.07
N GLU A 401 -15.94 19.94 -14.93
CA GLU A 401 -17.19 19.30 -14.48
C GLU A 401 -16.86 17.90 -13.91
N TYR A 402 -15.88 17.87 -12.99
CA TYR A 402 -15.60 16.70 -12.16
C TYR A 402 -16.86 16.36 -11.38
N ILE A 403 -17.20 15.08 -11.35
CA ILE A 403 -18.54 14.68 -10.97
C ILE A 403 -18.77 14.96 -9.49
N ASP A 404 -19.93 15.56 -9.21
CA ASP A 404 -20.54 15.66 -7.89
C ASP A 404 -20.96 14.25 -7.42
N MET A 405 -19.96 13.39 -7.23
CA MET A 405 -20.07 12.13 -6.49
C MET A 405 -20.62 12.52 -5.13
N ASP A 406 -21.62 11.79 -4.62
CA ASP A 406 -22.38 12.24 -3.45
C ASP A 406 -21.58 12.12 -2.13
N VAL A 407 -20.63 13.05 -1.98
CA VAL A 407 -19.82 13.31 -0.79
C VAL A 407 -20.54 14.26 0.17
N SER A 408 -21.86 14.45 0.01
CA SER A 408 -22.70 14.90 1.12
C SER A 408 -22.84 13.81 2.18
N ARG A 409 -22.60 12.53 1.84
CA ARG A 409 -22.54 11.44 2.81
C ARG A 409 -21.44 11.64 3.86
N TYR A 410 -20.27 12.14 3.47
CA TYR A 410 -19.14 12.43 4.38
C TYR A 410 -19.26 13.80 5.12
N ASP A 411 -20.45 14.41 5.17
CA ASP A 411 -20.66 15.75 5.74
C ASP A 411 -21.20 15.68 7.19
N GLU A 412 -20.28 15.61 8.16
CA GLU A 412 -20.62 15.62 9.59
C GLU A 412 -21.04 17.02 10.10
N SER A 413 -22.19 17.50 9.60
CA SER A 413 -22.79 18.78 9.96
C SER A 413 -24.10 18.62 10.77
N PRO A 414 -24.06 18.26 12.07
CA PRO A 414 -25.24 18.26 12.95
C PRO A 414 -25.68 19.69 13.35
N THR A 415 -25.94 20.56 12.37
CA THR A 415 -26.27 21.98 12.57
C THR A 415 -27.62 22.39 11.97
N ASN A 416 -28.31 23.31 12.64
CA ASN A 416 -29.67 23.72 12.26
C ASN A 416 -29.69 24.54 10.96
N SER A 417 -30.53 24.14 10.02
CA SER A 417 -30.67 24.79 8.71
C SER A 417 -31.36 26.16 8.75
N THR A 418 -30.59 27.23 8.94
CA THR A 418 -31.03 28.62 8.74
C THR A 418 -30.06 29.42 7.86
N GLY A 419 -30.05 29.14 6.55
CA GLY A 419 -29.11 29.75 5.61
C GLY A 419 -29.53 29.72 4.14
N VAL A 420 -30.74 30.21 3.80
CA VAL A 420 -31.22 30.22 2.40
C VAL A 420 -30.60 31.37 1.60
N THR A 421 -29.81 31.04 0.57
CA THR A 421 -29.47 31.92 -0.57
C THR A 421 -29.61 31.14 -1.88
N THR A 422 -29.98 31.82 -2.98
CA THR A 422 -30.70 31.17 -4.09
C THR A 422 -30.13 31.44 -5.50
N ALA A 423 -29.80 30.37 -6.23
CA ALA A 423 -29.99 30.21 -7.68
C ALA A 423 -29.95 28.70 -7.98
N SER A 424 -30.92 28.01 -8.60
CA SER A 424 -31.73 28.26 -9.81
C SER A 424 -30.92 28.06 -11.10
N ALA A 425 -31.16 27.06 -11.96
CA ALA A 425 -32.14 25.95 -12.00
C ALA A 425 -31.63 24.89 -13.04
N ASN A 426 -32.29 23.82 -13.52
CA ASN A 426 -33.73 23.57 -13.66
C ASN A 426 -34.07 22.11 -14.10
N THR A 427 -34.34 21.19 -13.17
CA THR A 427 -34.98 19.88 -13.46
C THR A 427 -36.01 19.55 -12.39
N THR A 428 -37.12 18.91 -12.80
CA THR A 428 -38.27 18.65 -11.92
C THR A 428 -38.44 17.17 -11.64
N GLU A 429 -38.02 16.72 -10.47
CA GLU A 429 -38.91 15.96 -9.60
C GLU A 429 -38.64 16.34 -8.14
N GLN A 430 -39.70 16.36 -7.33
CA GLN A 430 -39.70 16.97 -6.00
C GLN A 430 -40.27 15.98 -5.01
N ASP A 431 -39.47 15.02 -4.56
CA ASP A 431 -39.93 14.11 -3.50
C ASP A 431 -40.02 14.86 -2.17
N THR A 432 -41.24 14.99 -1.67
CA THR A 432 -41.54 15.72 -0.45
C THR A 432 -41.52 14.76 0.73
N GLY A 433 -40.34 14.53 1.30
CA GLY A 433 -40.09 13.92 2.63
C GLY A 433 -41.21 13.01 3.15
N SER A 434 -41.48 11.92 2.43
CA SER A 434 -42.60 11.03 2.69
C SER A 434 -42.14 9.85 3.53
N SER A 435 -42.85 9.53 4.61
CA SER A 435 -42.55 8.35 5.43
C SER A 435 -42.84 7.08 4.64
N VAL A 436 -41.80 6.50 4.02
CA VAL A 436 -41.90 5.21 3.33
C VAL A 436 -42.35 4.15 4.34
N VAL A 437 -43.49 3.53 4.05
CA VAL A 437 -44.04 2.41 4.81
C VAL A 437 -43.68 1.14 4.05
N VAL A 438 -42.83 0.31 4.64
CA VAL A 438 -42.37 -0.93 4.02
C VAL A 438 -43.54 -1.92 3.96
N ASN A 439 -43.75 -2.53 2.79
CA ASN A 439 -44.79 -3.53 2.59
C ASN A 439 -44.35 -4.86 3.23
N GLU A 440 -45.25 -5.66 3.80
CA GLU A 440 -44.86 -6.91 4.49
C GLU A 440 -44.11 -7.91 3.59
N THR A 441 -44.24 -7.76 2.26
CA THR A 441 -43.57 -8.54 1.22
C THR A 441 -42.13 -8.11 0.91
N GLU A 442 -41.68 -6.96 1.40
CA GLU A 442 -40.35 -6.38 1.12
C GLU A 442 -39.32 -6.68 2.23
N ILE A 443 -39.79 -7.16 3.40
CA ILE A 443 -38.92 -7.49 4.55
C ILE A 443 -38.42 -8.93 4.42
N CYS A 444 -37.13 -9.09 4.14
CA CYS A 444 -36.46 -10.39 4.02
C CYS A 444 -36.49 -11.18 5.36
N ARG A 445 -36.49 -12.53 5.28
CA ARG A 445 -36.55 -13.45 6.43
C ARG A 445 -35.41 -14.44 6.41
N ALA A 446 -34.88 -14.76 7.59
CA ALA A 446 -33.81 -15.74 7.80
C ALA A 446 -34.26 -17.20 7.58
N SER A 447 -33.28 -18.08 7.33
CA SER A 447 -33.48 -19.53 7.33
C SER A 447 -33.46 -20.08 8.77
N CYS A 448 -34.64 -20.33 9.35
CA CYS A 448 -34.77 -20.83 10.72
C CYS A 448 -34.78 -22.36 10.84
N SER A 449 -34.00 -22.89 11.79
CA SER A 449 -33.90 -24.32 12.10
C SER A 449 -34.14 -24.61 13.58
N ASN A 450 -34.55 -25.84 13.90
CA ASN A 450 -34.94 -26.26 15.25
C ASN A 450 -34.19 -27.52 15.73
N GLU A 451 -33.10 -27.91 15.05
CA GLU A 451 -32.47 -29.23 15.23
C GLU A 451 -31.81 -29.43 16.61
N THR A 452 -31.41 -28.34 17.28
CA THR A 452 -30.79 -28.35 18.61
C THR A 452 -31.79 -28.24 19.76
N GLY A 453 -33.09 -28.06 19.46
CA GLY A 453 -34.15 -27.82 20.46
C GLY A 453 -34.30 -26.35 20.88
N ALA A 454 -33.53 -25.45 20.29
CA ALA A 454 -33.80 -24.01 20.25
C ALA A 454 -34.00 -23.59 18.78
N GLU A 455 -34.86 -22.59 18.56
CA GLU A 455 -35.05 -21.99 17.23
C GLU A 455 -33.89 -21.02 16.96
N VAL A 456 -33.06 -21.34 15.97
CA VAL A 456 -31.94 -20.50 15.53
C VAL A 456 -32.15 -20.15 14.06
N CYS A 457 -32.07 -18.87 13.76
CA CYS A 457 -32.33 -18.30 12.45
C CYS A 457 -31.04 -17.79 11.81
N THR A 458 -30.70 -18.28 10.63
CA THR A 458 -29.44 -17.94 9.96
C THR A 458 -29.65 -16.97 8.79
N PHE A 459 -28.76 -16.00 8.70
CA PHE A 459 -28.51 -15.19 7.50
C PHE A 459 -27.07 -15.43 7.01
N THR A 460 -26.90 -15.63 5.72
CA THR A 460 -25.61 -15.90 5.08
C THR A 460 -25.14 -14.63 4.37
N ALA A 461 -24.27 -13.85 5.02
CA ALA A 461 -23.87 -12.53 4.56
C ALA A 461 -22.87 -12.62 3.41
N LYS A 462 -23.09 -11.82 2.36
CA LYS A 462 -22.21 -11.67 1.19
C LYS A 462 -22.18 -10.22 0.74
N PHE A 463 -21.32 -9.94 -0.23
CA PHE A 463 -20.98 -8.58 -0.60
C PHE A 463 -20.80 -8.46 -2.13
N ASP A 464 -21.57 -7.60 -2.78
CA ASP A 464 -21.44 -7.40 -4.24
C ASP A 464 -20.57 -6.19 -4.56
N ILE A 465 -19.30 -6.46 -4.87
CA ILE A 465 -18.27 -5.48 -5.26
C ILE A 465 -18.74 -4.51 -6.37
N PHE A 466 -19.74 -4.89 -7.18
CA PHE A 466 -20.26 -4.06 -8.28
C PHE A 466 -21.45 -3.16 -7.91
N ALA A 467 -21.96 -3.21 -6.67
CA ALA A 467 -23.21 -2.56 -6.29
C ALA A 467 -23.10 -1.09 -5.85
N SER A 468 -21.91 -0.49 -5.77
CA SER A 468 -21.76 0.96 -5.52
C SER A 468 -20.42 1.54 -6.01
N ASP A 469 -20.31 2.87 -5.88
CA ASP A 469 -19.23 3.72 -6.38
C ASP A 469 -17.85 3.42 -5.75
N LEU A 470 -17.63 3.90 -4.53
CA LEU A 470 -16.38 3.85 -3.74
C LEU A 470 -16.20 2.51 -3.02
N GLY A 471 -16.57 1.41 -3.68
CA GLY A 471 -16.54 0.06 -3.08
C GLY A 471 -17.28 -0.05 -1.74
N ALA A 472 -18.19 0.89 -1.44
CA ALA A 472 -19.01 0.91 -0.24
C ALA A 472 -20.19 -0.04 -0.44
N CYS A 473 -19.88 -1.32 -0.66
CA CYS A 473 -20.77 -2.18 -1.41
C CYS A 473 -21.94 -2.72 -0.60
N ALA A 474 -22.94 -3.20 -1.32
CA ALA A 474 -24.10 -3.81 -0.73
C ALA A 474 -23.74 -5.14 -0.06
N PHE A 475 -23.90 -5.19 1.27
CA PHE A 475 -24.26 -6.44 1.92
C PHE A 475 -25.57 -6.95 1.30
N TYR A 476 -25.55 -8.19 0.84
CA TYR A 476 -26.74 -8.98 0.54
C TYR A 476 -26.69 -10.27 1.36
N PHE A 477 -27.82 -10.96 1.49
CA PHE A 477 -27.88 -12.26 2.14
C PHE A 477 -28.43 -13.28 1.14
N ASP A 478 -27.88 -14.50 1.09
CA ASP A 478 -28.35 -15.55 0.16
C ASP A 478 -29.86 -15.83 0.32
N GLU A 479 -30.39 -15.66 1.54
CA GLU A 479 -31.81 -15.82 1.85
C GLU A 479 -32.71 -14.72 1.25
N CYS A 480 -32.15 -13.56 0.88
CA CYS A 480 -32.87 -12.42 0.31
C CYS A 480 -32.80 -12.37 -1.23
N GLY A 481 -31.84 -13.07 -1.84
CA GLY A 481 -31.53 -12.97 -3.27
C GLY A 481 -30.55 -11.84 -3.60
N ILE A 482 -29.87 -11.97 -4.75
CA ILE A 482 -28.79 -11.06 -5.17
C ILE A 482 -29.29 -9.75 -5.78
N ASP A 483 -30.51 -9.74 -6.35
CA ASP A 483 -31.10 -8.58 -7.05
C ASP A 483 -31.56 -7.44 -6.10
N ASN A 484 -31.20 -7.48 -4.82
CA ASN A 484 -31.67 -6.56 -3.78
C ASN A 484 -30.51 -6.09 -2.88
N PRO A 485 -29.68 -5.14 -3.34
CA PRO A 485 -28.62 -4.54 -2.53
C PRO A 485 -29.17 -3.83 -1.28
N PHE A 486 -28.49 -3.99 -0.13
CA PHE A 486 -28.94 -3.48 1.18
C PHE A 486 -30.37 -3.92 1.58
N PRO A 487 -30.68 -5.23 1.55
CA PRO A 487 -32.03 -5.73 1.77
C PRO A 487 -32.53 -5.41 3.19
N THR A 488 -33.75 -4.86 3.31
CA THR A 488 -34.37 -4.68 4.63
C THR A 488 -34.71 -6.05 5.23
N ILE A 489 -33.99 -6.47 6.27
CA ILE A 489 -34.18 -7.76 6.94
C ILE A 489 -35.12 -7.64 8.14
N GLY A 490 -35.82 -8.73 8.47
CA GLY A 490 -36.73 -8.80 9.63
C GLY A 490 -36.24 -9.78 10.69
N ILE A 491 -36.15 -9.32 11.94
CA ILE A 491 -35.82 -10.16 13.11
C ILE A 491 -36.94 -10.13 14.16
N GLU A 492 -37.32 -11.29 14.69
CA GLU A 492 -38.30 -11.40 15.78
C GLU A 492 -37.64 -11.16 17.14
N VAL A 493 -38.23 -10.26 17.94
CA VAL A 493 -37.73 -9.93 19.28
C VAL A 493 -37.69 -11.18 20.17
N GLY A 494 -36.53 -11.45 20.77
CA GLY A 494 -36.27 -12.58 21.66
C GLY A 494 -35.83 -13.88 20.98
N LYS A 495 -35.87 -14.00 19.64
CA LYS A 495 -35.22 -15.10 18.92
C LYS A 495 -33.70 -14.88 18.79
N THR A 496 -32.96 -15.96 18.54
CA THR A 496 -31.52 -15.91 18.27
C THR A 496 -31.26 -15.99 16.77
N TYR A 497 -30.59 -14.96 16.24
CA TYR A 497 -30.12 -14.90 14.87
C TYR A 497 -28.60 -15.12 14.82
N VAL A 498 -28.12 -15.73 13.74
CA VAL A 498 -26.70 -15.89 13.45
C VAL A 498 -26.43 -15.41 12.04
N PHE A 499 -25.56 -14.41 11.92
CA PHE A 499 -25.04 -13.88 10.67
C PHE A 499 -23.72 -14.58 10.38
N VAL A 500 -23.63 -15.28 9.25
CA VAL A 500 -22.44 -16.04 8.84
C VAL A 500 -21.62 -15.18 7.88
N GLN A 501 -20.34 -14.95 8.21
CA GLN A 501 -19.37 -14.23 7.40
C GLN A 501 -18.26 -15.17 6.93
N GLU A 502 -18.64 -16.19 6.15
CA GLU A 502 -17.72 -17.21 5.62
C GLU A 502 -17.44 -17.04 4.11
N ASP A 503 -18.07 -16.06 3.46
CA ASP A 503 -17.90 -15.84 2.04
C ASP A 503 -16.66 -15.00 1.75
N ILE A 504 -15.98 -15.31 0.66
CA ILE A 504 -14.76 -14.65 0.19
C ILE A 504 -14.94 -13.14 -0.06
N THR A 505 -16.19 -12.71 -0.27
CA THR A 505 -16.58 -11.31 -0.43
C THR A 505 -16.72 -10.55 0.89
N ASN A 506 -16.77 -11.23 2.05
CA ASN A 506 -16.83 -10.57 3.37
C ASN A 506 -15.48 -10.03 3.87
N TRP A 507 -14.37 -10.37 3.20
CA TRP A 507 -13.04 -9.83 3.52
C TRP A 507 -13.08 -8.29 3.54
N TYR A 508 -12.36 -7.65 4.47
CA TYR A 508 -12.42 -6.20 4.74
C TYR A 508 -13.78 -5.64 5.22
N HIS A 509 -14.80 -6.48 5.43
CA HIS A 509 -16.17 -6.04 5.75
C HIS A 509 -16.76 -6.72 7.01
N PRO A 510 -16.19 -6.53 8.21
CA PRO A 510 -16.75 -7.02 9.46
C PRO A 510 -18.11 -6.38 9.74
N LEU A 511 -19.10 -7.19 10.13
CA LEU A 511 -20.50 -6.76 10.29
C LEU A 511 -20.75 -6.13 11.67
N GLY A 512 -21.06 -4.84 11.71
CA GLY A 512 -21.50 -4.10 12.89
C GLY A 512 -23.03 -4.01 13.00
N PHE A 513 -23.53 -3.70 14.21
CA PHE A 513 -24.96 -3.53 14.49
C PHE A 513 -25.22 -2.29 15.35
N SER A 514 -26.10 -1.41 14.91
CA SER A 514 -26.29 -0.08 15.51
C SER A 514 -27.75 0.35 15.63
N TYR A 515 -28.01 1.36 16.48
CA TYR A 515 -29.34 1.99 16.63
C TYR A 515 -29.60 3.08 15.57
N HIS A 516 -28.56 3.50 14.84
CA HIS A 516 -28.58 4.55 13.81
C HIS A 516 -27.66 4.16 12.64
N PRO A 517 -27.85 4.73 11.42
CA PRO A 517 -26.94 4.50 10.31
C PRO A 517 -25.47 4.78 10.70
N ASP A 518 -24.61 3.90 10.22
CA ASP A 518 -23.14 3.88 10.25
C ASP A 518 -22.47 3.83 11.64
N GLY A 519 -23.26 3.75 12.72
CA GLY A 519 -22.80 3.32 14.04
C GLY A 519 -21.67 4.19 14.60
N ALA A 520 -20.58 3.55 15.03
CA ALA A 520 -19.40 4.22 15.57
C ALA A 520 -18.75 5.22 14.59
N HIS A 521 -18.90 5.04 13.27
CA HIS A 521 -18.35 6.00 12.29
C HIS A 521 -19.07 7.36 12.29
N ALA A 522 -20.21 7.47 12.97
CA ALA A 522 -20.98 8.71 13.13
C ALA A 522 -21.15 9.11 14.61
N ASP A 523 -20.27 8.61 15.50
CA ASP A 523 -20.37 8.73 16.97
C ASP A 523 -21.69 8.21 17.57
N MET A 524 -22.43 7.36 16.85
CA MET A 524 -23.77 6.91 17.25
C MET A 524 -23.73 5.58 18.04
N PRO A 525 -24.59 5.40 19.08
CA PRO A 525 -24.57 4.19 19.89
C PRO A 525 -24.84 2.88 19.12
N GLU A 526 -24.10 1.85 19.51
CA GLU A 526 -24.15 0.50 18.92
C GLU A 526 -24.90 -0.52 19.79
N VAL A 527 -25.23 -1.68 19.21
CA VAL A 527 -25.98 -2.76 19.86
C VAL A 527 -25.05 -3.69 20.66
N GLU A 528 -24.02 -3.12 21.30
CA GLU A 528 -23.04 -3.84 22.13
C GLU A 528 -23.44 -3.94 23.63
N GLU A 529 -24.56 -3.32 24.01
CA GLU A 529 -25.04 -3.34 25.39
C GLU A 529 -25.46 -4.76 25.87
N GLY A 530 -24.56 -5.44 26.57
CA GLY A 530 -24.87 -6.65 27.34
C GLY A 530 -24.79 -7.96 26.54
N ASP A 531 -25.61 -8.95 26.89
CA ASP A 531 -25.54 -10.32 26.35
C ASP A 531 -26.13 -10.48 24.93
N TYR A 532 -26.42 -9.36 24.23
CA TYR A 532 -27.23 -9.33 23.01
C TYR A 532 -26.46 -9.59 21.72
N LEU A 533 -25.23 -9.11 21.62
CA LEU A 533 -24.37 -9.25 20.45
C LEU A 533 -23.13 -10.07 20.82
N ARG A 534 -22.75 -11.01 19.97
CA ARG A 534 -21.64 -11.94 20.22
C ARG A 534 -20.89 -12.25 18.93
N TYR A 535 -19.72 -11.63 18.78
CA TYR A 535 -18.76 -11.98 17.74
C TYR A 535 -18.18 -13.37 18.01
N MET A 536 -18.12 -14.22 16.98
CA MET A 536 -17.73 -15.62 17.11
C MET A 536 -16.78 -16.02 15.99
N MET A 537 -15.64 -16.59 16.38
CA MET A 537 -14.64 -17.15 15.48
C MET A 537 -14.52 -18.65 15.73
N ASN A 538 -14.70 -19.47 14.69
CA ASN A 538 -14.68 -20.94 14.75
C ASN A 538 -15.64 -21.57 15.81
N GLY A 539 -16.62 -20.80 16.28
CA GLY A 539 -17.60 -21.19 17.31
C GLY A 539 -17.24 -20.76 18.74
N GLU A 540 -16.09 -20.12 18.96
CA GLU A 540 -15.71 -19.50 20.24
C GLU A 540 -16.05 -18.00 20.22
N ILE A 541 -16.49 -17.44 21.35
CA ILE A 541 -16.85 -16.02 21.46
C ILE A 541 -15.56 -15.21 21.60
N VAL A 542 -15.41 -14.18 20.78
CA VAL A 542 -14.25 -13.29 20.72
C VAL A 542 -14.65 -11.84 20.95
N ASP A 543 -13.68 -11.00 21.28
CA ASP A 543 -13.83 -9.54 21.37
C ASP A 543 -13.83 -8.91 19.97
N LEU A 544 -14.61 -7.83 19.76
CA LEU A 544 -14.69 -7.15 18.47
C LEU A 544 -13.34 -6.54 18.09
N GLU A 545 -12.91 -5.56 18.88
CA GLU A 545 -11.80 -4.66 18.57
C GLU A 545 -10.44 -5.35 18.75
N VAL A 546 -10.34 -6.33 19.65
CA VAL A 546 -9.06 -7.01 19.92
C VAL A 546 -8.86 -8.27 19.06
N ALA A 547 -9.94 -8.91 18.58
CA ALA A 547 -9.83 -10.27 18.03
C ALA A 547 -10.72 -10.60 16.81
N TYR A 548 -11.73 -9.79 16.48
CA TYR A 548 -12.61 -10.04 15.32
C TYR A 548 -12.26 -9.09 14.16
N LYS A 549 -12.39 -7.78 14.38
CA LYS A 549 -12.21 -6.69 13.41
C LYS A 549 -10.78 -6.58 12.85
N PRO A 550 -9.69 -6.66 13.66
CA PRO A 550 -8.33 -6.49 13.14
C PRO A 550 -7.96 -7.47 12.03
N LEU A 551 -8.43 -8.72 12.14
CA LEU A 551 -8.11 -9.77 11.17
C LEU A 551 -8.71 -9.52 9.77
N PHE A 552 -9.70 -8.63 9.62
CA PHE A 552 -10.23 -8.25 8.32
C PHE A 552 -9.29 -7.30 7.55
N PHE A 553 -8.30 -6.69 8.21
CA PHE A 553 -7.21 -5.94 7.56
C PHE A 553 -6.06 -6.82 7.07
N HIS A 554 -5.96 -8.07 7.56
CA HIS A 554 -4.94 -9.02 7.08
C HIS A 554 -5.24 -9.42 5.64
N SER A 555 -4.23 -9.88 4.90
CA SER A 555 -4.39 -10.18 3.47
C SER A 555 -5.48 -11.25 3.20
N PRO A 556 -6.17 -11.22 2.03
CA PRO A 556 -7.32 -12.10 1.77
C PRO A 556 -7.05 -13.60 1.94
N ASP A 557 -5.82 -14.03 1.68
CA ASP A 557 -5.34 -15.40 1.85
C ASP A 557 -5.15 -15.80 3.32
N GLN A 558 -4.73 -14.87 4.17
CA GLN A 558 -4.61 -15.07 5.61
C GLN A 558 -6.00 -15.10 6.26
N TRP A 559 -6.86 -14.13 5.92
CA TRP A 559 -8.23 -14.06 6.46
C TRP A 559 -9.06 -15.30 6.12
N THR A 560 -9.04 -15.75 4.85
CA THR A 560 -9.69 -17.02 4.46
C THR A 560 -9.06 -18.26 5.10
N GLY A 561 -7.82 -18.16 5.60
CA GLY A 561 -7.13 -19.19 6.37
C GLY A 561 -7.57 -19.30 7.84
N TYR A 562 -8.08 -18.24 8.46
CA TYR A 562 -8.46 -18.24 9.89
C TYR A 562 -9.76 -19.01 10.20
N GLY A 563 -10.58 -19.29 9.18
CA GLY A 563 -11.73 -20.18 9.29
C GLY A 563 -13.06 -19.43 9.29
N LYS A 564 -13.92 -19.71 10.28
CA LYS A 564 -15.34 -19.30 10.26
C LYS A 564 -15.60 -18.08 11.11
N PHE A 565 -15.98 -16.95 10.50
CA PHE A 565 -16.46 -15.76 11.20
C PHE A 565 -17.99 -15.74 11.23
N SER A 566 -18.58 -15.32 12.36
CA SER A 566 -20.02 -15.14 12.50
C SER A 566 -20.37 -14.20 13.65
N VAL A 567 -21.56 -13.59 13.58
CA VAL A 567 -22.09 -12.70 14.62
C VAL A 567 -23.45 -13.22 15.10
N GLY A 568 -23.56 -13.48 16.40
CA GLY A 568 -24.80 -13.90 17.05
C GLY A 568 -25.56 -12.71 17.61
N LEU A 569 -26.80 -12.49 17.18
CA LEU A 569 -27.68 -11.42 17.66
C LEU A 569 -28.92 -12.01 18.34
N LYS A 570 -29.16 -11.66 19.61
CA LYS A 570 -30.36 -12.04 20.37
C LYS A 570 -30.95 -10.81 21.08
N PHE A 571 -31.61 -9.95 20.30
CA PHE A 571 -32.22 -8.72 20.80
C PHE A 571 -33.54 -9.00 21.55
N ASP A 572 -33.57 -8.75 22.87
CA ASP A 572 -34.80 -8.86 23.70
C ASP A 572 -35.19 -7.57 24.45
N LYS A 573 -34.55 -6.46 24.11
CA LYS A 573 -34.79 -5.11 24.63
C LYS A 573 -36.10 -4.52 24.06
N ASP A 574 -36.83 -3.78 24.88
CA ASP A 574 -38.02 -3.03 24.48
C ASP A 574 -37.58 -1.78 23.67
N TYR A 575 -37.85 -1.77 22.36
CA TYR A 575 -37.39 -0.75 21.41
C TYR A 575 -38.41 -0.61 20.26
N ASP A 576 -38.73 0.63 19.88
CA ASP A 576 -39.84 0.99 18.99
C ASP A 576 -39.41 1.61 17.64
N GLN A 577 -38.14 1.42 17.28
CA GLN A 577 -37.50 1.92 16.05
C GLN A 577 -36.77 0.77 15.34
N ASP A 578 -36.23 1.08 14.16
CA ASP A 578 -35.42 0.15 13.37
C ASP A 578 -33.99 0.07 13.94
N LEU A 579 -33.35 -1.09 13.77
CA LEU A 579 -31.90 -1.24 13.94
C LEU A 579 -31.22 -1.21 12.56
N PHE A 580 -29.90 -1.13 12.53
CA PHE A 580 -29.10 -1.19 11.31
C PHE A 580 -28.01 -2.25 11.43
N TYR A 581 -27.62 -2.80 10.28
CA TYR A 581 -26.34 -3.48 10.12
C TYR A 581 -25.47 -2.62 9.21
N PHE A 582 -24.16 -2.57 9.47
CA PHE A 582 -23.21 -1.74 8.72
C PHE A 582 -21.81 -2.38 8.71
N CYS A 583 -20.83 -1.75 8.06
CA CYS A 583 -19.45 -2.24 7.99
C CYS A 583 -18.56 -1.57 9.05
N HIS A 584 -17.90 -2.34 9.91
CA HIS A 584 -17.02 -1.84 10.98
C HIS A 584 -15.68 -1.23 10.50
N ILE A 585 -15.42 -1.21 9.19
CA ILE A 585 -14.22 -0.61 8.58
C ILE A 585 -14.58 0.52 7.59
N LEU A 586 -15.74 0.46 6.94
CA LEU A 586 -16.13 1.41 5.89
C LEU A 586 -17.48 2.08 6.18
N TYR A 587 -17.47 3.40 6.05
CA TYR A 587 -18.60 4.31 6.16
C TYR A 587 -19.57 4.24 4.97
N ALA A 588 -20.80 4.72 5.19
CA ALA A 588 -21.90 4.79 4.24
C ALA A 588 -22.32 3.41 3.68
N MET A 589 -22.50 2.43 4.57
CA MET A 589 -22.76 1.02 4.22
C MET A 589 -23.87 0.38 5.05
N SER A 590 -24.82 1.19 5.50
CA SER A 590 -25.89 0.76 6.39
C SER A 590 -27.11 0.18 5.68
N GLY A 591 -27.46 -1.06 6.00
CA GLY A 591 -28.76 -1.67 5.69
C GLY A 591 -29.67 -1.75 6.92
N ARG A 592 -30.97 -1.97 6.67
CA ARG A 592 -32.03 -1.79 7.68
C ARG A 592 -32.52 -3.12 8.27
N ILE A 593 -32.75 -3.12 9.58
CA ILE A 593 -33.33 -4.22 10.35
C ILE A 593 -34.68 -3.80 10.94
N LYS A 594 -35.75 -4.47 10.52
CA LYS A 594 -37.08 -4.36 11.11
C LYS A 594 -37.23 -5.31 12.29
N LEU A 595 -37.54 -4.77 13.48
CA LEU A 595 -37.98 -5.58 14.61
C LEU A 595 -39.42 -6.06 14.37
N LEU A 596 -39.66 -7.36 14.53
CA LEU A 596 -40.93 -8.04 14.29
C LEU A 596 -41.50 -8.61 15.59
N THR A 597 -42.83 -8.75 15.64
CA THR A 597 -43.55 -9.44 16.73
C THR A 597 -44.75 -10.19 16.15
N ASN A 598 -44.67 -11.53 16.11
CA ASN A 598 -45.59 -12.40 15.36
C ASN A 598 -45.65 -12.02 13.86
N ASP A 599 -44.49 -11.97 13.21
CA ASP A 599 -44.25 -11.53 11.81
C ASP A 599 -44.62 -10.09 11.43
N VAL A 600 -45.40 -9.37 12.24
CA VAL A 600 -45.74 -7.96 12.00
C VAL A 600 -44.61 -7.05 12.48
N PRO A 601 -44.17 -6.04 11.69
CA PRO A 601 -43.17 -5.08 12.15
C PRO A 601 -43.68 -4.19 13.28
N ILE A 602 -42.86 -3.99 14.31
CA ILE A 602 -43.14 -3.09 15.44
C ILE A 602 -43.20 -1.64 14.93
N GLN A 603 -42.29 -1.28 14.03
CA GLN A 603 -42.23 0.03 13.40
C GLN A 603 -42.40 -0.06 11.87
N ALA A 604 -43.52 0.46 11.37
CA ALA A 604 -43.87 0.37 9.95
C ALA A 604 -43.22 1.48 9.09
N SER A 605 -42.93 2.65 9.66
CA SER A 605 -42.14 3.70 8.98
C SER A 605 -40.66 3.39 9.05
N ASN A 606 -39.88 3.83 8.05
CA ASN A 606 -38.42 3.77 8.14
C ASN A 606 -37.90 4.85 9.09
N THR A 607 -37.49 4.44 10.29
CA THR A 607 -37.13 5.36 11.40
C THR A 607 -36.09 4.71 12.31
N PRO A 608 -34.88 5.29 12.49
CA PRO A 608 -34.30 6.47 11.81
C PRO A 608 -34.27 6.38 10.27
N ASN A 609 -34.17 7.51 9.57
CA ASN A 609 -33.94 7.50 8.12
C ASN A 609 -32.45 7.30 7.79
N ILE A 610 -32.14 6.73 6.63
CA ILE A 610 -30.77 6.77 6.06
C ILE A 610 -30.67 8.07 5.25
N THR A 611 -29.57 8.81 5.42
CA THR A 611 -29.43 10.20 4.95
C THR A 611 -28.78 10.34 3.58
N TYR A 612 -28.17 9.28 3.07
CA TYR A 612 -27.48 9.22 1.77
C TYR A 612 -28.13 8.21 0.82
N SER A 613 -27.71 8.24 -0.43
CA SER A 613 -28.06 7.27 -1.48
C SER A 613 -26.84 6.94 -2.32
N HIS A 614 -26.75 5.71 -2.82
CA HIS A 614 -25.74 5.35 -3.82
C HIS A 614 -26.22 5.76 -5.23
N PRO A 615 -25.34 6.26 -6.10
CA PRO A 615 -25.72 6.62 -7.47
C PRO A 615 -25.97 5.37 -8.32
N GLU A 616 -27.06 5.34 -9.08
CA GLU A 616 -27.32 4.29 -10.07
C GLU A 616 -26.28 4.33 -11.20
N PRO A 617 -25.68 3.19 -11.60
CA PRO A 617 -24.67 3.16 -12.66
C PRO A 617 -25.30 3.34 -14.04
N SER A 618 -24.59 4.03 -14.95
CA SER A 618 -24.99 4.12 -16.36
C SER A 618 -24.85 2.78 -17.09
N ASP A 619 -25.52 2.61 -18.25
CA ASP A 619 -25.33 1.43 -19.13
C ASP A 619 -23.85 1.17 -19.47
N TYR A 620 -23.05 2.24 -19.57
CA TYR A 620 -21.60 2.15 -19.82
C TYR A 620 -20.85 1.68 -18.57
N ASP A 621 -21.14 2.31 -17.44
CA ASP A 621 -20.55 1.99 -16.13
C ASP A 621 -20.84 0.55 -15.71
N MET A 622 -22.07 0.08 -15.87
CA MET A 622 -22.44 -1.33 -15.66
C MET A 622 -21.63 -2.30 -16.53
N SER A 623 -21.27 -1.90 -17.75
CA SER A 623 -20.47 -2.72 -18.67
C SER A 623 -18.99 -2.80 -18.28
N CYS A 624 -18.48 -1.77 -17.59
CA CYS A 624 -17.12 -1.73 -17.05
C CYS A 624 -17.04 -2.18 -15.58
N GLY A 625 -18.17 -2.32 -14.87
CA GLY A 625 -18.21 -2.55 -13.42
C GLY A 625 -17.84 -1.31 -12.59
N THR A 626 -17.96 -0.11 -13.16
CA THR A 626 -17.56 1.18 -12.59
C THR A 626 -18.77 2.04 -12.24
N TYR A 627 -18.52 3.26 -11.76
CA TYR A 627 -19.55 4.29 -11.51
C TYR A 627 -19.03 5.66 -11.95
N GLY A 628 -19.91 6.47 -12.56
CA GLY A 628 -19.61 7.85 -12.95
C GLY A 628 -18.62 8.03 -14.10
N LEU A 629 -18.05 6.99 -14.70
CA LEU A 629 -17.00 7.17 -15.71
C LEU A 629 -17.54 7.59 -17.09
N SER A 630 -18.84 7.43 -17.35
CA SER A 630 -19.45 7.71 -18.65
C SER A 630 -19.08 9.05 -19.32
N PRO A 631 -18.93 10.20 -18.62
CA PRO A 631 -18.53 11.46 -19.24
C PRO A 631 -17.07 11.50 -19.75
N PHE A 632 -16.17 10.71 -19.17
CA PHE A 632 -14.73 10.71 -19.46
C PHE A 632 -14.33 9.78 -20.63
N GLN A 633 -15.31 9.35 -21.44
CA GLN A 633 -15.07 8.55 -22.64
C GLN A 633 -14.34 9.38 -23.70
N LEU A 634 -13.26 8.83 -24.27
CA LEU A 634 -12.46 9.52 -25.29
C LEU A 634 -13.22 9.66 -26.63
N PRO A 635 -13.06 10.77 -27.36
CA PRO A 635 -12.17 11.90 -27.08
C PRO A 635 -12.73 12.90 -26.04
N HIS A 636 -11.88 13.31 -25.10
CA HIS A 636 -12.18 14.28 -24.04
C HIS A 636 -11.08 15.37 -24.04
N PRO A 637 -11.40 16.67 -23.84
CA PRO A 637 -10.41 17.75 -24.00
C PRO A 637 -9.28 17.72 -22.96
N GLU A 638 -9.54 17.23 -21.75
CA GLU A 638 -8.55 17.14 -20.66
C GLU A 638 -7.70 15.86 -20.73
N CYS A 639 -7.72 15.14 -21.87
CA CYS A 639 -7.14 13.80 -22.01
C CYS A 639 -6.49 13.58 -23.39
N PRO A 640 -5.48 12.69 -23.52
CA PRO A 640 -4.91 12.31 -24.82
C PRO A 640 -5.91 11.53 -25.69
N GLU A 641 -5.65 11.41 -27.00
CA GLU A 641 -6.49 10.60 -27.91
C GLU A 641 -6.64 9.12 -27.50
N SER A 642 -5.68 8.59 -26.73
CA SER A 642 -5.68 7.22 -26.23
C SER A 642 -4.57 6.99 -25.21
N PHE A 643 -4.85 6.21 -24.18
CA PHE A 643 -3.82 5.67 -23.27
C PHE A 643 -3.33 4.29 -23.73
N VAL A 644 -4.23 3.46 -24.27
CA VAL A 644 -3.91 2.06 -24.64
C VAL A 644 -3.52 1.97 -26.12
N CYS A 645 -2.42 1.28 -26.38
CA CYS A 645 -1.96 0.92 -27.72
C CYS A 645 -2.47 -0.44 -28.16
N ASN A 646 -2.72 -0.57 -29.47
CA ASN A 646 -3.14 -1.82 -30.12
C ASN A 646 -4.42 -2.47 -29.53
N LYS A 647 -5.32 -1.66 -28.94
CA LYS A 647 -6.61 -2.04 -28.31
C LYS A 647 -7.34 -3.19 -29.02
N THR A 648 -7.70 -4.22 -28.26
CA THR A 648 -8.42 -5.40 -28.74
C THR A 648 -9.67 -5.74 -27.92
N SER A 649 -9.67 -5.44 -26.62
CA SER A 649 -10.76 -5.77 -25.68
C SER A 649 -11.73 -4.61 -25.41
N THR A 650 -12.88 -4.91 -24.82
CA THR A 650 -13.75 -3.90 -24.17
C THR A 650 -13.11 -3.33 -22.89
N PHE A 651 -12.37 -4.14 -22.14
CA PHE A 651 -11.61 -3.73 -20.95
C PHE A 651 -10.65 -2.58 -21.27
N SER A 652 -9.98 -2.61 -22.42
CA SER A 652 -9.08 -1.53 -22.86
C SER A 652 -9.78 -0.17 -23.01
N GLY A 653 -11.07 -0.14 -23.38
CA GLY A 653 -11.86 1.11 -23.46
C GLY A 653 -12.31 1.61 -22.08
N CYS A 654 -12.66 0.70 -21.17
CA CYS A 654 -12.90 1.02 -19.76
C CYS A 654 -11.66 1.66 -19.13
N ILE A 655 -10.48 1.03 -19.30
CA ILE A 655 -9.18 1.52 -18.81
C ILE A 655 -8.86 2.95 -19.29
N GLU A 656 -9.12 3.28 -20.56
CA GLU A 656 -8.92 4.65 -21.05
C GLU A 656 -9.85 5.68 -20.42
N THR A 657 -11.07 5.26 -20.07
CA THR A 657 -12.05 6.12 -19.41
C THR A 657 -11.63 6.39 -17.96
N MET A 658 -11.16 5.36 -17.26
CA MET A 658 -10.62 5.45 -15.90
C MET A 658 -9.37 6.35 -15.86
N ASN A 659 -8.43 6.14 -16.78
CA ASN A 659 -7.23 6.97 -16.89
C ASN A 659 -7.54 8.43 -17.26
N CYS A 660 -8.56 8.69 -18.07
CA CYS A 660 -9.01 10.04 -18.36
C CYS A 660 -9.64 10.73 -17.13
N PHE A 661 -10.51 10.02 -16.40
CA PHE A 661 -11.08 10.47 -15.13
C PHE A 661 -9.99 10.77 -14.08
N MET A 662 -9.01 9.88 -13.93
CA MET A 662 -7.85 10.09 -13.07
C MET A 662 -7.07 11.33 -13.48
N MET A 663 -6.78 11.48 -14.78
CA MET A 663 -5.97 12.57 -15.30
C MET A 663 -6.59 13.94 -15.03
N ALA A 664 -7.90 14.09 -15.26
CA ALA A 664 -8.65 15.32 -15.00
C ALA A 664 -8.81 15.59 -13.49
N GLY A 665 -8.97 14.55 -12.66
CA GLY A 665 -9.02 14.69 -11.20
C GLY A 665 -7.66 15.06 -10.58
N MET A 666 -6.55 14.59 -11.15
CA MET A 666 -5.20 14.88 -10.65
C MET A 666 -4.64 16.24 -11.14
N THR A 667 -5.34 16.96 -12.01
CA THR A 667 -5.02 18.34 -12.36
C THR A 667 -5.65 19.32 -11.37
N THR A 668 -4.87 19.75 -10.38
CA THR A 668 -5.36 20.47 -9.20
C THR A 668 -4.63 21.79 -8.95
N ARG A 669 -5.29 22.70 -8.24
CA ARG A 669 -4.72 23.93 -7.69
C ARG A 669 -4.22 23.65 -6.27
N THR A 670 -3.35 24.52 -5.78
CA THR A 670 -3.08 24.66 -4.35
C THR A 670 -4.04 25.69 -3.74
N ALA A 671 -4.52 25.47 -2.52
CA ALA A 671 -5.02 26.56 -1.69
C ALA A 671 -3.87 27.46 -1.20
N ASN A 672 -4.23 28.61 -0.60
CA ASN A 672 -3.26 29.57 -0.09
C ASN A 672 -2.29 28.91 0.92
N ALA A 673 -0.98 29.10 0.71
CA ALA A 673 0.09 28.39 1.41
C ALA A 673 0.28 28.77 2.89
N GLU A 674 -0.68 28.44 3.75
CA GLU A 674 -0.53 28.40 5.21
C GLU A 674 -0.70 26.97 5.74
N VAL A 675 0.30 26.49 6.49
CA VAL A 675 0.32 25.31 7.38
C VAL A 675 0.13 23.92 6.72
N PHE A 676 -0.84 23.72 5.82
CA PHE A 676 -1.22 22.39 5.30
C PHE A 676 -1.42 22.30 3.77
N GLY A 677 -1.04 23.31 2.99
CA GLY A 677 -1.30 23.34 1.53
C GLY A 677 -0.74 22.16 0.72
N ASP A 678 0.43 21.63 1.10
CA ASP A 678 0.99 20.42 0.47
C ASP A 678 0.20 19.13 0.85
N VAL A 679 -0.52 19.14 1.98
CA VAL A 679 -1.39 18.04 2.43
C VAL A 679 -2.70 18.02 1.65
N GLU A 680 -3.36 19.18 1.53
CA GLU A 680 -4.55 19.35 0.69
C GLU A 680 -4.27 18.93 -0.76
N LEU A 681 -3.12 19.37 -1.31
CA LEU A 681 -2.69 19.01 -2.66
C LEU A 681 -2.50 17.50 -2.84
N PHE A 682 -1.91 16.82 -1.85
CA PHE A 682 -1.79 15.36 -1.83
C PHE A 682 -3.16 14.68 -1.80
N LEU A 683 -4.06 15.11 -0.91
CA LEU A 683 -5.40 14.53 -0.77
C LEU A 683 -6.21 14.65 -2.07
N HIS A 684 -6.23 15.83 -2.70
CA HIS A 684 -6.95 16.06 -3.95
C HIS A 684 -6.41 15.26 -5.14
N GLN A 685 -5.11 14.94 -5.21
CA GLN A 685 -4.57 14.08 -6.28
C GLN A 685 -4.67 12.58 -5.94
N MET A 686 -4.55 12.20 -4.67
CA MET A 686 -4.56 10.79 -4.26
C MET A 686 -5.96 10.17 -4.26
N ILE A 687 -7.03 10.95 -4.02
CA ILE A 687 -8.42 10.47 -4.14
C ILE A 687 -8.74 9.95 -5.57
N PRO A 688 -8.63 10.75 -6.66
CA PRO A 688 -8.89 10.27 -8.02
C PRO A 688 -7.93 9.14 -8.44
N HIS A 689 -6.68 9.18 -7.98
CA HIS A 689 -5.71 8.09 -8.16
C HIS A 689 -6.21 6.77 -7.54
N HIS A 690 -6.64 6.77 -6.28
CA HIS A 690 -7.16 5.55 -5.65
C HIS A 690 -8.49 5.08 -6.27
N ILE A 691 -9.38 6.01 -6.68
CA ILE A 691 -10.63 5.66 -7.39
C ILE A 691 -10.31 4.98 -8.73
N ASN A 692 -9.24 5.40 -9.41
CA ASN A 692 -8.74 4.75 -10.62
C ASN A 692 -8.29 3.30 -10.35
N ALA A 693 -7.46 3.07 -9.31
CA ALA A 693 -7.04 1.71 -8.93
C ALA A 693 -8.23 0.78 -8.62
N VAL A 694 -9.20 1.27 -7.84
CA VAL A 694 -10.43 0.55 -7.49
C VAL A 694 -11.23 0.20 -8.75
N ASN A 695 -11.45 1.15 -9.66
CA ASN A 695 -12.20 0.92 -10.89
C ASN A 695 -11.49 -0.03 -11.85
N MET A 696 -10.16 0.05 -12.00
CA MET A 696 -9.38 -0.93 -12.78
C MET A 696 -9.52 -2.34 -12.21
N ALA A 697 -9.42 -2.49 -10.89
CA ALA A 697 -9.51 -3.79 -10.24
C ALA A 697 -10.91 -4.41 -10.35
N LYS A 698 -11.96 -3.60 -10.14
CA LYS A 698 -13.36 -3.99 -10.40
C LYS A 698 -13.54 -4.42 -11.85
N ALA A 699 -13.04 -3.64 -12.80
CA ALA A 699 -13.20 -3.94 -14.23
C ALA A 699 -12.48 -5.22 -14.66
N LEU A 700 -11.30 -5.55 -14.12
CA LEU A 700 -10.63 -6.81 -14.45
C LEU A 700 -11.38 -8.02 -13.86
N LEU A 701 -11.88 -7.92 -12.63
CA LEU A 701 -12.77 -8.95 -12.06
C LEU A 701 -14.05 -9.11 -12.88
N LYS A 702 -14.53 -8.04 -13.53
CA LYS A 702 -15.73 -8.05 -14.39
C LYS A 702 -15.54 -8.79 -15.73
N THR A 703 -14.31 -9.12 -16.14
CA THR A 703 -14.06 -9.82 -17.42
C THR A 703 -14.11 -11.35 -17.34
N ASP A 704 -14.30 -11.91 -16.14
CA ASP A 704 -14.24 -13.36 -15.87
C ASP A 704 -12.90 -14.03 -16.32
N THR A 705 -11.83 -13.27 -16.52
CA THR A 705 -10.51 -13.80 -16.97
C THR A 705 -9.60 -14.27 -15.84
N VAL A 706 -10.00 -14.08 -14.58
CA VAL A 706 -9.30 -14.53 -13.38
C VAL A 706 -10.10 -15.69 -12.78
N ASP A 707 -9.54 -16.92 -12.78
CA ASP A 707 -10.19 -18.11 -12.24
C ASP A 707 -9.51 -18.54 -10.93
N CYS A 708 -10.08 -18.13 -9.79
CA CYS A 708 -9.68 -18.62 -8.48
C CYS A 708 -10.82 -19.33 -7.73
N PRO A 709 -10.79 -20.66 -7.59
CA PRO A 709 -11.80 -21.40 -6.83
C PRO A 709 -11.60 -21.34 -5.30
N SER A 710 -10.55 -20.68 -4.80
CA SER A 710 -10.24 -20.56 -3.36
C SER A 710 -9.00 -19.67 -3.14
N LEU A 711 -9.16 -18.53 -2.44
CA LEU A 711 -8.04 -17.65 -2.07
C LEU A 711 -7.12 -18.17 -0.95
N VAL A 712 -7.31 -19.38 -0.42
CA VAL A 712 -6.40 -19.97 0.58
C VAL A 712 -5.04 -20.31 -0.06
N LEU A 713 -4.13 -19.33 -0.11
CA LEU A 713 -2.78 -19.44 -0.69
C LEU A 713 -1.82 -20.18 0.25
N SER A 714 -2.13 -21.45 0.55
CA SER A 714 -1.36 -22.24 1.51
C SER A 714 0.12 -22.36 1.10
N ALA A 715 1.02 -21.78 1.90
CA ALA A 715 2.46 -21.74 1.65
C ALA A 715 3.03 -23.13 1.26
N GLY A 716 3.80 -23.16 0.18
CA GLY A 716 4.42 -24.39 -0.33
C GLY A 716 3.53 -25.30 -1.18
N LYS A 717 2.37 -24.82 -1.67
CA LYS A 717 1.62 -25.44 -2.79
C LYS A 717 1.62 -24.55 -4.03
N ASP A 718 1.20 -25.14 -5.14
CA ASP A 718 0.94 -24.44 -6.41
C ASP A 718 -0.27 -23.49 -6.30
N THR A 719 -0.08 -22.32 -5.68
CA THR A 719 -0.95 -21.16 -5.86
C THR A 719 -0.98 -20.81 -7.35
N SER A 720 -2.16 -20.71 -7.96
CA SER A 720 -2.26 -20.20 -9.33
C SER A 720 -1.95 -18.70 -9.35
N ALA A 721 -1.30 -18.24 -10.42
CA ALA A 721 -1.12 -16.80 -10.66
C ALA A 721 -2.46 -16.05 -10.63
N ASP A 722 -3.55 -16.70 -11.07
CA ASP A 722 -4.90 -16.13 -11.02
C ASP A 722 -5.44 -15.98 -9.58
N CYS A 723 -5.14 -16.89 -8.65
CA CYS A 723 -5.51 -16.70 -7.24
C CYS A 723 -4.68 -15.63 -6.53
N LEU A 724 -3.39 -15.50 -6.87
CA LEU A 724 -2.55 -14.40 -6.36
C LEU A 724 -3.03 -13.05 -6.91
N LEU A 725 -3.43 -13.01 -8.19
CA LEU A 725 -4.03 -11.85 -8.82
C LEU A 725 -5.40 -11.50 -8.22
N GLU A 726 -6.29 -12.46 -7.98
CA GLU A 726 -7.58 -12.17 -7.33
C GLU A 726 -7.41 -11.68 -5.88
N ALA A 727 -6.47 -12.25 -5.11
CA ALA A 727 -6.13 -11.73 -3.77
C ALA A 727 -5.76 -10.25 -3.86
N MET A 728 -4.83 -9.91 -4.75
CA MET A 728 -4.35 -8.54 -4.95
C MET A 728 -5.46 -7.60 -5.49
N LEU A 729 -6.33 -8.07 -6.38
CA LEU A 729 -7.45 -7.27 -6.91
C LEU A 729 -8.45 -6.93 -5.81
N ARG A 730 -8.78 -7.88 -4.93
CA ARG A 730 -9.62 -7.63 -3.76
C ARG A 730 -8.92 -6.71 -2.76
N ASP A 731 -7.63 -6.94 -2.51
CA ASP A 731 -6.81 -6.11 -1.62
C ASP A 731 -6.79 -4.64 -2.05
N ILE A 732 -6.58 -4.37 -3.34
CA ILE A 732 -6.69 -3.05 -3.95
C ILE A 732 -8.10 -2.46 -3.72
N ILE A 733 -9.17 -3.24 -3.89
CA ILE A 733 -10.54 -2.74 -3.70
C ILE A 733 -10.82 -2.42 -2.22
N GLY A 734 -10.43 -3.26 -1.26
CA GLY A 734 -10.67 -2.99 0.17
C GLY A 734 -9.83 -1.83 0.69
N SER A 735 -8.50 -1.95 0.57
CA SER A 735 -7.54 -0.99 1.15
C SER A 735 -7.64 0.41 0.54
N GLN A 736 -7.72 0.53 -0.80
CA GLN A 736 -7.76 1.84 -1.45
C GLN A 736 -9.07 2.58 -1.15
N ASN A 737 -10.21 1.87 -1.03
CA ASN A 737 -11.48 2.52 -0.65
C ASN A 737 -11.48 3.01 0.80
N TYR A 738 -10.89 2.26 1.73
CA TYR A 738 -10.69 2.74 3.11
C TYR A 738 -9.78 3.97 3.17
N GLN A 739 -8.69 3.95 2.40
CA GLN A 739 -7.82 5.12 2.26
C GLN A 739 -8.55 6.31 1.62
N ILE A 740 -9.43 6.11 0.62
CA ILE A 740 -10.29 7.19 0.08
C ILE A 740 -11.22 7.78 1.14
N GLN A 741 -11.83 6.95 1.98
CA GLN A 741 -12.72 7.42 3.05
C GLN A 741 -11.95 8.23 4.12
N ILE A 742 -10.75 7.77 4.50
CA ILE A 742 -9.83 8.53 5.35
C ILE A 742 -9.48 9.88 4.70
N MET A 743 -9.19 9.91 3.40
CA MET A 743 -8.85 11.15 2.70
C MET A 743 -10.02 12.14 2.61
N TYR A 744 -11.26 11.68 2.39
CA TYR A 744 -12.45 12.54 2.45
C TYR A 744 -12.70 13.08 3.87
N ARG A 745 -12.51 12.25 4.90
CA ARG A 745 -12.57 12.70 6.30
C ARG A 745 -11.52 13.78 6.57
N LEU A 746 -10.28 13.57 6.14
CA LEU A 746 -9.19 14.55 6.31
C LEU A 746 -9.45 15.88 5.58
N LEU A 747 -10.11 15.85 4.41
CA LEU A 747 -10.58 17.07 3.73
C LEU A 747 -11.62 17.81 4.57
N ASN A 748 -12.61 17.09 5.13
CA ASN A 748 -13.63 17.66 6.01
C ASN A 748 -13.05 18.24 7.32
N ASP A 749 -12.26 17.44 8.03
CA ASP A 749 -11.73 17.76 9.36
C ASP A 749 -10.68 18.90 9.30
N GLY A 750 -9.95 19.01 8.18
CA GLY A 750 -9.08 20.15 7.87
C GLY A 750 -9.82 21.41 7.40
N GLY A 751 -11.12 21.32 7.08
CA GLY A 751 -11.91 22.43 6.55
C GLY A 751 -11.55 22.82 5.12
N PHE A 752 -10.99 21.90 4.35
CA PHE A 752 -10.57 22.09 2.96
C PHE A 752 -11.78 22.07 2.00
N PRO A 753 -11.69 22.64 0.79
CA PRO A 753 -12.71 22.44 -0.23
C PRO A 753 -12.83 20.94 -0.58
N LYS A 754 -14.02 20.49 -1.05
CA LYS A 754 -14.19 19.07 -1.47
C LYS A 754 -13.52 18.77 -2.83
N THR A 755 -13.29 19.81 -3.64
CA THR A 755 -12.65 19.80 -4.97
C THR A 755 -11.82 21.08 -5.12
N ASN A 756 -10.62 21.03 -5.69
CA ASN A 756 -9.78 22.23 -5.91
C ASN A 756 -9.14 22.20 -7.31
N ASP A 757 -9.95 21.85 -8.30
CA ASP A 757 -9.43 21.32 -9.57
C ASP A 757 -9.11 22.44 -10.57
N CYS A 758 -8.33 22.13 -11.59
CA CYS A 758 -8.05 23.03 -12.70
C CYS A 758 -8.13 22.32 -14.04
N VAL A 759 -8.77 22.96 -15.00
CA VAL A 759 -8.84 22.46 -16.37
C VAL A 759 -7.49 22.67 -17.06
N VAL A 760 -6.86 21.58 -17.49
CA VAL A 760 -5.67 21.60 -18.35
C VAL A 760 -6.08 21.05 -19.72
N ASP A 761 -6.24 21.94 -20.70
CA ASP A 761 -6.66 21.55 -22.04
C ASP A 761 -5.50 20.84 -22.75
N ILE A 762 -5.71 19.57 -23.11
CA ILE A 762 -4.73 18.64 -23.68
C ILE A 762 -5.07 18.30 -25.14
N GLY A 763 -6.20 18.83 -25.66
CA GLY A 763 -6.63 18.65 -27.04
C GLY A 763 -5.65 19.22 -28.06
N ALA A 764 -5.55 18.55 -29.21
CA ALA A 764 -4.88 19.09 -30.40
C ALA A 764 -5.80 20.09 -31.15
N GLU A 765 -5.23 21.18 -31.69
CA GLU A 765 -5.91 22.17 -32.56
C GLU A 765 -6.09 21.68 -34.02
#